data_AF-A0A3G5FJ47-F1
#
_entry.id   AF-A0A3G5FJ47-F1
#
_cell.length_a   1.000
_cell.length_b   1.000
_cell.length_c   1.000
_cell.angle_alpha   90.00
_cell.angle_beta   90.00
_cell.angle_gamma   90.00
#
_symmetry.space_group_name_H-M   'P 1'
#
loop_
_entity.id
_entity.type
_entity.pdbx_description
1 polymer ?
#
loop_
_entity_poly.entity_id
_entity_poly.type
_entity_poly.pdbx_seq_one_letter_code
_entity_poly.pdbx_strand_id
1 'polypeptide(L)'
;MKKRTILISLLSVFITLFFCGGKTVSAAEKTYDIGTDVTFAPFEFQNDDNEYEGIDIDILNAIAKDQGFNVNLRPLGFDSSVQGVQSNQLDGMIAGMSITEERKKSFDFSDPYYDSGIQMAVAQGNDEIKSYKDLEGKTVGAKVGTESADFLEDNKDKYNFDVKNYDDASGLYGAVDNNTVEAIFDDFPVLGYAIKQGEKLSLVGEPEAGNPYGFAVKKGQNEELLEKFNAGLKKLKDSGEYDEIVDKYVDTEGNSEESGEMKNVEAKKDEYVIASDTAFAPFEFQNEENEYIGIDVDLMKRAAELQDFNITFNHIGFSGAVQAVEGNQADGMIAGMSITDEREESFDFSDSYFESGIQLAVQEGNDDDISSYEDLDEKTVGAKVGTESADFLDEHEDEYGYNVKLYDDADQLYEAVSVDAIDALMDDYPVIGYSVAQGQALETPIERESGGEYGFAVKKGENPELLEMFNEGLKEMQRTGEYDQIIANYIDDSGDATASESSADESSLIGLIKNNYKVLLNGLWKTMALALISFALALIVGVIVGLFSVAPIKTLRTIASIYVDVIRGIPMMVLAFFIFFGLSDAIGITIPDFTAGVITLTLNASAYIAEIVRGGINAVPTGQMEASRSLGLTYNKTMQKIILPQAIKIMIPSFVNQFVISLKDTTIISVIGVVELLQTGKIIVARTMQSTYVYLIIAIMYLIVITALTKLAKVLEKKVK
;
A
#
# COMPACT_ATOMS: atom_id res chain seq x y z
N MET A 1 -88.53 24.05 -37.81
CA MET A 1 -87.11 24.48 -37.89
C MET A 1 -86.87 25.61 -36.90
N LYS A 2 -86.09 25.37 -35.85
CA LYS A 2 -85.24 26.33 -35.08
C LYS A 2 -84.80 25.66 -33.76
N LYS A 3 -84.11 24.52 -33.89
CA LYS A 3 -83.38 23.80 -32.84
C LYS A 3 -81.89 24.23 -32.82
N ARG A 4 -81.59 25.53 -32.88
CA ARG A 4 -80.20 25.99 -33.03
C ARG A 4 -79.79 27.28 -32.31
N THR A 5 -80.57 27.79 -31.34
CA THR A 5 -80.18 29.04 -30.65
C THR A 5 -80.37 29.06 -29.14
N ILE A 6 -80.64 27.91 -28.50
CA ILE A 6 -80.70 27.79 -27.02
C ILE A 6 -79.50 26.99 -26.48
N LEU A 7 -78.62 26.48 -27.34
CA LEU A 7 -77.42 25.74 -26.94
C LEU A 7 -76.16 26.62 -26.78
N ILE A 8 -76.25 27.94 -27.02
CA ILE A 8 -75.09 28.86 -26.92
C ILE A 8 -75.14 29.75 -25.66
N SER A 9 -76.30 29.89 -25.00
CA SER A 9 -76.41 30.63 -23.72
C SER A 9 -76.32 29.76 -22.47
N LEU A 10 -76.25 28.43 -22.59
CA LEU A 10 -75.97 27.50 -21.48
C LEU A 10 -74.52 27.00 -21.47
N LEU A 11 -73.73 27.31 -22.51
CA LEU A 11 -72.30 26.97 -22.59
C LEU A 11 -71.37 28.12 -22.16
N SER A 12 -71.91 29.32 -21.95
CA SER A 12 -71.17 30.52 -21.49
C SER A 12 -71.31 30.79 -19.98
N VAL A 13 -72.02 29.92 -19.25
CA VAL A 13 -72.07 29.95 -17.76
C VAL A 13 -71.21 28.83 -17.14
N PHE A 14 -70.74 27.86 -17.94
CA PHE A 14 -69.86 26.78 -17.48
C PHE A 14 -68.36 27.01 -17.75
N ILE A 15 -67.98 28.15 -18.37
CA ILE A 15 -66.58 28.51 -18.70
C ILE A 15 -66.12 29.78 -17.94
N THR A 16 -66.85 30.21 -16.90
CA THR A 16 -66.46 31.34 -16.03
C THR A 16 -66.37 30.98 -14.55
N LEU A 17 -66.39 29.68 -14.23
CA LEU A 17 -66.10 29.14 -12.90
C LEU A 17 -64.74 28.42 -12.83
N PHE A 18 -63.91 28.54 -13.87
CA PHE A 18 -62.58 27.90 -13.95
C PHE A 18 -61.41 28.89 -13.90
N PHE A 19 -61.63 30.11 -13.42
CA PHE A 19 -60.56 31.11 -13.22
C PHE A 19 -60.79 31.90 -11.93
N CYS A 20 -60.67 31.23 -10.78
CA CYS A 20 -60.32 31.87 -9.52
C CYS A 20 -59.81 30.84 -8.51
N GLY A 21 -58.54 30.97 -8.11
CA GLY A 21 -58.04 30.41 -6.86
C GLY A 21 -57.66 28.93 -6.87
N GLY A 22 -56.79 28.50 -7.78
CA GLY A 22 -55.86 27.42 -7.43
C GLY A 22 -54.89 27.95 -6.39
N LYS A 23 -55.26 27.92 -5.11
CA LYS A 23 -54.24 27.77 -4.06
C LYS A 23 -53.63 26.41 -4.36
N THR A 24 -52.35 26.39 -4.72
CA THR A 24 -51.52 25.22 -4.47
C THR A 24 -51.74 24.87 -3.00
N VAL A 25 -52.42 23.76 -2.75
CA VAL A 25 -52.32 23.10 -1.46
C VAL A 25 -50.89 22.59 -1.45
N SER A 26 -49.97 23.42 -0.95
CA SER A 26 -48.72 22.92 -0.39
C SER A 26 -49.15 21.84 0.59
N ALA A 27 -48.73 20.60 0.33
CA ALA A 27 -48.88 19.52 1.29
C ALA A 27 -48.33 20.06 2.62
N ALA A 28 -49.13 20.01 3.68
CA ALA A 28 -48.65 20.44 4.99
C ALA A 28 -47.38 19.63 5.28
N GLU A 29 -46.26 20.31 5.41
CA GLU A 29 -44.96 19.71 5.71
C GLU A 29 -45.10 18.89 6.99
N LYS A 30 -44.84 17.58 6.88
CA LYS A 30 -44.97 16.61 7.98
C LYS A 30 -44.05 17.05 9.12
N THR A 31 -44.58 17.11 10.35
CA THR A 31 -43.81 17.44 11.55
C THR A 31 -43.42 16.17 12.26
N TYR A 32 -42.14 16.01 12.59
CA TYR A 32 -41.60 14.89 13.34
C TYR A 32 -41.20 15.31 14.75
N ASP A 33 -41.58 14.52 15.77
CA ASP A 33 -41.12 14.70 17.15
C ASP A 33 -39.74 14.03 17.30
N ILE A 34 -38.67 14.84 17.38
CA ILE A 34 -37.27 14.36 17.43
C ILE A 34 -36.72 14.55 18.85
N GLY A 35 -36.25 13.46 19.46
CA GLY A 35 -35.54 13.50 20.74
C GLY A 35 -34.11 14.00 20.59
N THR A 36 -33.62 14.71 21.60
CA THR A 36 -32.20 15.06 21.72
C THR A 36 -31.76 15.05 23.19
N ASP A 37 -30.47 15.17 23.45
CA ASP A 37 -29.96 15.33 24.82
C ASP A 37 -30.22 16.74 25.37
N VAL A 38 -29.91 16.97 26.65
CA VAL A 38 -30.10 18.27 27.30
C VAL A 38 -28.82 19.09 27.38
N THR A 39 -27.66 18.44 27.47
CA THR A 39 -26.38 19.12 27.78
C THR A 39 -25.19 18.35 27.19
N PHE A 40 -24.98 18.43 25.88
CA PHE A 40 -23.88 17.79 25.17
C PHE A 40 -23.26 18.72 24.12
N ALA A 41 -22.57 19.77 24.59
CA ALA A 41 -21.84 20.66 23.69
C ALA A 41 -20.58 19.97 23.12
N PRO A 42 -20.20 20.17 21.85
CA PRO A 42 -20.76 21.13 20.87
C PRO A 42 -21.99 20.65 20.07
N PHE A 43 -22.51 19.46 20.33
CA PHE A 43 -23.57 18.84 19.50
C PHE A 43 -24.97 19.36 19.81
N GLU A 44 -25.36 19.43 21.09
CA GLU A 44 -26.63 20.00 21.52
C GLU A 44 -26.53 20.65 22.90
N PHE A 45 -26.82 21.94 22.97
CA PHE A 45 -26.82 22.69 24.21
C PHE A 45 -27.72 23.93 24.10
N GLN A 46 -28.05 24.53 25.24
CA GLN A 46 -28.80 25.79 25.26
C GLN A 46 -27.86 26.99 25.20
N ASN A 47 -28.16 27.93 24.32
CA ASN A 47 -27.51 29.24 24.31
C ASN A 47 -28.09 30.17 25.39
N ASP A 48 -27.54 31.39 25.49
CA ASP A 48 -27.95 32.40 26.48
C ASP A 48 -29.44 32.77 26.40
N ASP A 49 -30.08 32.58 25.24
CA ASP A 49 -31.50 32.84 25.01
C ASP A 49 -32.40 31.63 25.37
N ASN A 50 -31.82 30.54 25.88
CA ASN A 50 -32.46 29.24 26.17
C ASN A 50 -32.98 28.49 24.93
N GLU A 51 -32.50 28.85 23.73
CA GLU A 51 -32.74 28.10 22.50
C GLU A 51 -31.70 26.99 22.37
N TYR A 52 -32.11 25.82 21.88
CA TYR A 52 -31.16 24.72 21.61
C TYR A 52 -30.42 24.99 20.31
N GLU A 53 -29.09 24.86 20.37
CA GLU A 53 -28.17 24.97 19.25
C GLU A 53 -27.04 23.93 19.39
N GLY A 54 -26.17 23.85 18.40
CA GLY A 54 -25.08 22.88 18.31
C GLY A 54 -25.09 22.13 16.97
N ILE A 55 -24.08 21.28 16.75
CA ILE A 55 -23.88 20.53 15.49
C ILE A 55 -25.12 19.69 15.14
N ASP A 56 -25.64 18.91 16.09
CA ASP A 56 -26.81 18.05 15.88
C ASP A 56 -28.04 18.88 15.49
N ILE A 57 -28.23 20.01 16.18
CA ILE A 57 -29.40 20.86 15.98
C ILE A 57 -29.33 21.59 14.64
N ASP A 58 -28.16 22.11 14.27
CA ASP A 58 -27.96 22.84 13.02
C ASP A 58 -28.02 21.89 11.81
N ILE A 59 -27.42 20.69 11.89
CA ILE A 59 -27.55 19.64 10.86
C ILE A 59 -29.03 19.26 10.69
N LEU A 60 -29.73 18.93 11.77
CA LEU A 60 -31.13 18.51 11.71
C LEU A 60 -32.02 19.60 11.09
N ASN A 61 -31.81 20.86 11.47
CA ASN A 61 -32.58 21.99 10.94
C ASN A 61 -32.28 22.25 9.45
N ALA A 62 -31.02 22.14 9.04
CA ALA A 62 -30.63 22.32 7.64
C ALA A 62 -31.21 21.20 6.75
N ILE A 63 -31.14 19.95 7.20
CA ILE A 63 -31.76 18.79 6.55
C ILE A 63 -33.28 18.98 6.46
N ALA A 64 -33.94 19.36 7.56
CA ALA A 64 -35.38 19.56 7.60
C ALA A 64 -35.86 20.61 6.58
N LYS A 65 -35.13 21.73 6.50
CA LYS A 65 -35.38 22.81 5.55
C LYS A 65 -35.17 22.36 4.10
N ASP A 66 -34.12 21.59 3.83
CA ASP A 66 -33.80 21.11 2.49
C ASP A 66 -34.81 20.06 1.98
N GLN A 67 -35.15 19.11 2.85
CA GLN A 67 -35.97 17.95 2.54
C GLN A 67 -37.49 18.19 2.75
N GLY A 68 -37.85 19.40 3.20
CA GLY A 68 -39.24 19.85 3.30
C GLY A 68 -40.04 19.16 4.39
N PHE A 69 -39.45 19.01 5.59
CA PHE A 69 -40.16 18.55 6.79
C PHE A 69 -39.97 19.52 7.95
N ASN A 70 -40.87 19.45 8.94
CA ASN A 70 -40.78 20.23 10.17
C ASN A 70 -40.28 19.35 11.31
N VAL A 71 -39.53 19.96 12.23
CA VAL A 71 -39.01 19.30 13.43
C VAL A 71 -39.68 19.92 14.65
N ASN A 72 -40.18 19.08 15.54
CA ASN A 72 -40.51 19.46 16.91
C ASN A 72 -39.47 18.83 17.83
N LEU A 73 -38.44 19.60 18.16
CA LEU A 73 -37.33 19.15 18.99
C LEU A 73 -37.80 18.91 20.43
N ARG A 74 -37.45 17.76 21.00
CA ARG A 74 -37.78 17.30 22.35
C ARG A 74 -36.50 17.03 23.13
N PRO A 75 -35.94 18.04 23.82
CA PRO A 75 -34.77 17.85 24.66
C PRO A 75 -35.19 17.13 25.96
N LEU A 76 -35.20 15.81 25.94
CA LEU A 76 -35.64 14.97 27.06
C LEU A 76 -34.46 14.40 27.86
N GLY A 77 -33.25 14.50 27.31
CA GLY A 77 -32.06 13.80 27.78
C GLY A 77 -31.88 12.48 27.04
N PHE A 78 -30.63 12.04 26.84
CA PHE A 78 -30.27 10.89 26.00
C PHE A 78 -31.12 9.65 26.30
N ASP A 79 -31.12 9.17 27.55
CA ASP A 79 -31.87 7.97 27.96
C ASP A 79 -33.39 8.09 27.73
N SER A 80 -33.95 9.27 27.98
CA SER A 80 -35.38 9.51 27.80
C SER A 80 -35.75 9.61 26.32
N SER A 81 -34.84 10.13 25.48
CA SER A 81 -34.97 10.16 24.02
C SER A 81 -34.89 8.74 23.44
N VAL A 82 -33.93 7.91 23.88
CA VAL A 82 -33.82 6.48 23.54
C VAL A 82 -35.12 5.74 23.88
N GLN A 83 -35.63 5.90 25.11
CA GLN A 83 -36.89 5.28 25.53
C GLN A 83 -38.09 5.82 24.75
N GLY A 84 -38.09 7.12 24.42
CA GLY A 84 -39.14 7.77 23.64
C GLY A 84 -39.25 7.18 22.23
N VAL A 85 -38.11 6.98 21.55
CA VAL A 85 -38.06 6.33 20.23
C VAL A 85 -38.49 4.87 20.34
N GLN A 86 -37.94 4.11 21.30
CA GLN A 86 -38.31 2.69 21.50
C GLN A 86 -39.79 2.49 21.82
N SER A 87 -40.42 3.44 22.52
CA SER A 87 -41.83 3.37 22.91
C SER A 87 -42.80 4.01 21.89
N ASN A 88 -42.31 4.47 20.74
CA ASN A 88 -43.07 5.20 19.71
C ASN A 88 -43.68 6.52 20.21
N GLN A 89 -43.07 7.16 21.21
CA GLN A 89 -43.43 8.51 21.64
C GLN A 89 -42.67 9.59 20.87
N LEU A 90 -41.55 9.23 20.23
CA LEU A 90 -40.75 10.05 19.35
C LEU A 90 -40.59 9.35 17.99
N ASP A 91 -40.44 10.14 16.94
CA ASP A 91 -40.27 9.63 15.57
C ASP A 91 -38.81 9.24 15.28
N GLY A 92 -37.86 9.91 15.93
CA GLY A 92 -36.42 9.64 15.86
C GLY A 92 -35.66 10.43 16.91
N MET A 93 -34.34 10.32 16.91
CA MET A 93 -33.47 11.13 17.77
C MET A 93 -32.14 11.48 17.09
N ILE A 94 -31.62 12.66 17.43
CA ILE A 94 -30.26 13.11 17.15
C ILE A 94 -29.67 13.60 18.48
N ALA A 95 -28.61 12.93 18.93
CA ALA A 95 -28.02 13.20 20.25
C ALA A 95 -26.62 12.59 20.39
N GLY A 96 -25.74 12.81 19.40
CA GLY A 96 -24.41 12.18 19.35
C GLY A 96 -24.44 10.66 19.51
N MET A 97 -25.44 9.99 18.93
CA MET A 97 -25.67 8.56 19.20
C MET A 97 -24.74 7.69 18.37
N SER A 98 -23.69 7.15 19.00
CA SER A 98 -22.79 6.17 18.36
C SER A 98 -23.54 5.00 17.75
N ILE A 99 -23.21 4.67 16.51
CA ILE A 99 -23.74 3.55 15.74
C ILE A 99 -23.01 2.28 16.20
N THR A 100 -23.69 1.44 16.98
CA THR A 100 -23.12 0.17 17.46
C THR A 100 -23.98 -1.03 17.06
N GLU A 101 -23.38 -2.21 16.92
CA GLU A 101 -24.10 -3.44 16.61
C GLU A 101 -25.17 -3.80 17.65
N GLU A 102 -24.94 -3.45 18.92
CA GLU A 102 -25.95 -3.62 19.96
C GLU A 102 -27.15 -2.69 19.73
N ARG A 103 -26.90 -1.41 19.40
CA ARG A 103 -27.98 -0.44 19.15
C ARG A 103 -28.74 -0.75 17.86
N LYS A 104 -28.07 -1.26 16.82
CA LYS A 104 -28.70 -1.74 15.56
C LYS A 104 -29.72 -2.87 15.80
N LYS A 105 -29.73 -3.54 16.96
CA LYS A 105 -30.79 -4.49 17.33
C LYS A 105 -32.13 -3.81 17.60
N SER A 106 -32.11 -2.55 18.04
CA SER A 106 -33.30 -1.79 18.46
C SER A 106 -33.62 -0.58 17.58
N PHE A 107 -32.63 -0.08 16.83
CA PHE A 107 -32.71 1.13 16.01
C PHE A 107 -32.25 0.84 14.58
N ASP A 108 -32.78 1.61 13.63
CA ASP A 108 -32.17 1.81 12.32
C ASP A 108 -31.51 3.20 12.31
N PHE A 109 -30.31 3.30 11.76
CA PHE A 109 -29.50 4.52 11.77
C PHE A 109 -29.39 5.12 10.37
N SER A 110 -29.23 6.44 10.33
CA SER A 110 -28.80 7.16 9.13
C SER A 110 -27.40 6.72 8.69
N ASP A 111 -26.98 7.22 7.54
CA ASP A 111 -25.55 7.30 7.24
C ASP A 111 -24.87 8.13 8.35
N PRO A 112 -23.61 7.84 8.71
CA PRO A 112 -22.92 8.54 9.78
C PRO A 112 -22.80 10.04 9.43
N TYR A 113 -23.23 10.88 10.36
CA TYR A 113 -23.19 12.34 10.19
C TYR A 113 -21.99 12.98 10.88
N TYR A 114 -21.29 12.26 11.75
CA TYR A 114 -20.10 12.75 12.42
C TYR A 114 -19.26 11.56 12.89
N ASP A 115 -17.95 11.58 12.64
CA ASP A 115 -17.03 10.55 13.14
C ASP A 115 -16.54 10.97 14.53
N SER A 116 -16.90 10.21 15.55
CA SER A 116 -16.36 10.45 16.89
C SER A 116 -15.00 9.79 17.03
N GLY A 117 -14.12 10.43 17.77
CA GLY A 117 -12.87 9.85 18.24
C GLY A 117 -12.74 10.08 19.74
N ILE A 118 -12.17 9.13 20.46
CA ILE A 118 -11.93 9.25 21.91
C ILE A 118 -10.54 9.84 22.08
N GLN A 119 -10.36 10.86 22.93
CA GLN A 119 -9.02 11.34 23.22
C GLN A 119 -8.79 11.52 24.72
N MET A 120 -7.54 11.33 25.11
CA MET A 120 -7.08 11.61 26.46
C MET A 120 -6.81 13.11 26.62
N ALA A 121 -7.28 13.68 27.73
CA ALA A 121 -6.91 15.01 28.18
C ALA A 121 -6.42 14.99 29.62
N VAL A 122 -5.46 15.86 29.91
CA VAL A 122 -4.88 16.07 31.24
C VAL A 122 -5.05 17.53 31.65
N ALA A 123 -4.81 17.84 32.93
CA ALA A 123 -4.78 19.21 33.40
C ALA A 123 -3.71 20.02 32.65
N GLN A 124 -4.04 21.25 32.27
CA GLN A 124 -3.15 22.14 31.51
C GLN A 124 -1.83 22.34 32.26
N GLY A 125 -0.71 22.07 31.57
CA GLY A 125 0.65 22.13 32.13
C GLY A 125 1.13 20.84 32.81
N ASN A 126 0.38 19.74 32.70
CA ASN A 126 0.86 18.41 33.07
C ASN A 126 1.77 17.85 31.95
N ASP A 127 3.09 17.91 32.17
CA ASP A 127 4.10 17.36 31.24
C ASP A 127 4.50 15.91 31.57
N GLU A 128 3.90 15.29 32.59
CA GLU A 128 4.26 13.96 33.08
C GLU A 128 3.53 12.82 32.36
N ILE A 129 2.38 13.10 31.75
CA ILE A 129 1.57 12.11 31.02
C ILE A 129 1.63 12.47 29.55
N LYS A 130 2.29 11.62 28.75
CA LYS A 130 2.47 11.81 27.31
C LYS A 130 1.93 10.64 26.49
N SER A 131 1.64 9.52 27.15
CA SER A 131 1.15 8.29 26.54
C SER A 131 0.33 7.49 27.56
N TYR A 132 -0.39 6.47 27.12
CA TYR A 132 -1.14 5.59 28.02
C TYR A 132 -0.25 4.81 28.98
N LYS A 133 1.03 4.55 28.63
CA LYS A 133 2.00 3.90 29.53
C LYS A 133 2.24 4.73 30.79
N ASP A 134 2.10 6.05 30.70
CA ASP A 134 2.26 6.96 31.84
C ASP A 134 1.08 6.93 32.81
N LEU A 135 0.01 6.17 32.50
CA LEU A 135 -1.17 5.97 33.35
C LEU A 135 -0.99 4.83 34.36
N GLU A 136 0.11 4.08 34.31
CA GLU A 136 0.34 2.96 35.23
C GLU A 136 0.21 3.39 36.71
N GLY A 137 -0.71 2.75 37.41
CA GLY A 137 -1.04 3.00 38.82
C GLY A 137 -1.80 4.30 39.10
N LYS A 138 -2.26 5.01 38.06
CA LYS A 138 -3.03 6.26 38.17
C LYS A 138 -4.53 5.99 38.08
N THR A 139 -5.35 6.98 38.44
CA THR A 139 -6.80 6.96 38.28
C THR A 139 -7.21 7.86 37.11
N VAL A 140 -7.98 7.32 36.17
CA VAL A 140 -8.50 8.06 35.01
C VAL A 140 -10.03 8.12 35.05
N GLY A 141 -10.62 9.08 34.36
CA GLY A 141 -12.07 9.29 34.38
C GLY A 141 -12.72 9.36 33.00
N ALA A 142 -13.98 8.93 32.93
CA ALA A 142 -14.89 9.14 31.80
C ALA A 142 -16.33 9.34 32.32
N LYS A 143 -17.26 9.70 31.43
CA LYS A 143 -18.69 9.76 31.75
C LYS A 143 -19.31 8.36 31.69
N VAL A 144 -20.18 8.03 32.63
CA VAL A 144 -20.86 6.72 32.65
C VAL A 144 -21.70 6.50 31.39
N GLY A 145 -21.61 5.30 30.81
CA GLY A 145 -22.41 4.92 29.63
C GLY A 145 -21.94 5.56 28.31
N THR A 146 -20.70 6.05 28.27
CA THR A 146 -20.07 6.59 27.06
C THR A 146 -19.04 5.62 26.51
N GLU A 147 -18.71 5.77 25.23
CA GLU A 147 -17.66 5.01 24.57
C GLU A 147 -16.30 5.18 25.27
N SER A 148 -16.03 6.38 25.79
CA SER A 148 -14.84 6.65 26.61
C SER A 148 -14.79 5.80 27.88
N ALA A 149 -15.93 5.51 28.51
CA ALA A 149 -15.96 4.63 29.69
C ALA A 149 -15.74 3.17 29.31
N ASP A 150 -16.32 2.71 28.20
CA ASP A 150 -16.10 1.36 27.68
C ASP A 150 -14.63 1.16 27.29
N PHE A 151 -14.04 2.11 26.56
CA PHE A 151 -12.62 2.13 26.21
C PHE A 151 -11.71 2.03 27.44
N LEU A 152 -12.00 2.81 28.48
CA LEU A 152 -11.24 2.77 29.72
C LEU A 152 -11.35 1.42 30.44
N GLU A 153 -12.55 0.83 30.48
CA GLU A 153 -12.77 -0.48 31.12
C GLU A 153 -12.06 -1.61 30.37
N ASP A 154 -12.05 -1.58 29.04
CA ASP A 154 -11.38 -2.57 28.20
C ASP A 154 -9.85 -2.48 28.28
N ASN A 155 -9.31 -1.28 28.51
CA ASN A 155 -7.87 -1.03 28.52
C ASN A 155 -7.23 -0.97 29.92
N LYS A 156 -8.01 -0.97 31.00
CA LYS A 156 -7.48 -0.81 32.37
C LYS A 156 -6.47 -1.89 32.77
N ASP A 157 -6.68 -3.13 32.34
CA ASP A 157 -5.78 -4.24 32.69
C ASP A 157 -4.50 -4.20 31.85
N LYS A 158 -4.58 -3.70 30.60
CA LYS A 158 -3.45 -3.55 29.68
C LYS A 158 -2.46 -2.49 30.17
N TYR A 159 -2.96 -1.35 30.66
CA TYR A 159 -2.13 -0.22 31.11
C TYR A 159 -2.06 -0.05 32.63
N ASN A 160 -2.73 -0.94 33.39
CA ASN A 160 -2.70 -1.00 34.85
C ASN A 160 -3.10 0.32 35.54
N PHE A 161 -4.24 0.90 35.16
CA PHE A 161 -4.84 2.09 35.79
C PHE A 161 -6.20 1.78 36.45
N ASP A 162 -6.67 2.67 37.33
CA ASP A 162 -8.01 2.61 37.93
C ASP A 162 -8.98 3.52 37.17
N VAL A 163 -10.23 3.08 36.96
CA VAL A 163 -11.28 3.85 36.27
C VAL A 163 -12.26 4.47 37.27
N LYS A 164 -12.61 5.74 37.07
CA LYS A 164 -13.63 6.42 37.85
C LYS A 164 -14.63 7.15 36.96
N ASN A 165 -15.87 6.67 36.97
CA ASN A 165 -16.95 7.22 36.16
C ASN A 165 -17.63 8.42 36.83
N TYR A 166 -18.09 9.36 36.01
CA TYR A 166 -18.82 10.57 36.39
C TYR A 166 -20.17 10.65 35.68
N ASP A 167 -21.16 11.27 36.33
CA ASP A 167 -22.52 11.38 35.78
C ASP A 167 -22.64 12.50 34.71
N ASP A 168 -21.75 13.50 34.74
CA ASP A 168 -21.78 14.66 33.83
C ASP A 168 -20.38 15.24 33.57
N ALA A 169 -20.26 16.09 32.53
CA ALA A 169 -19.01 16.71 32.13
C ALA A 169 -18.43 17.67 33.19
N SER A 170 -19.28 18.36 33.96
CA SER A 170 -18.82 19.25 35.03
C SER A 170 -18.10 18.48 36.15
N GLY A 171 -18.62 17.30 36.49
CA GLY A 171 -17.99 16.38 37.43
C GLY A 171 -16.68 15.80 36.90
N LEU A 172 -16.65 15.42 35.61
CA LEU A 172 -15.45 14.88 34.94
C LEU A 172 -14.33 15.92 34.86
N TYR A 173 -14.59 17.10 34.32
CA TYR A 173 -13.59 18.17 34.16
C TYR A 173 -13.13 18.69 35.52
N GLY A 174 -14.07 18.88 36.46
CA GLY A 174 -13.74 19.22 37.83
C GLY A 174 -12.86 18.18 38.52
N ALA A 175 -12.92 16.90 38.12
CA ALA A 175 -12.08 15.87 38.72
C ALA A 175 -10.62 15.96 38.31
N VAL A 176 -10.33 16.24 37.03
CA VAL A 176 -8.96 16.43 36.56
C VAL A 176 -8.39 17.77 37.07
N ASP A 177 -9.19 18.83 37.09
CA ASP A 177 -8.80 20.14 37.65
C ASP A 177 -8.43 20.05 39.15
N ASN A 178 -9.14 19.20 39.90
CA ASN A 178 -8.88 18.98 41.32
C ASN A 178 -7.86 17.86 41.60
N ASN A 179 -7.19 17.29 40.58
CA ASN A 179 -6.29 16.14 40.69
C ASN A 179 -6.92 14.95 41.44
N THR A 180 -8.22 14.72 41.22
CA THR A 180 -8.94 13.53 41.69
C THR A 180 -8.81 12.37 40.70
N VAL A 181 -8.58 12.69 39.44
CA VAL A 181 -8.11 11.80 38.38
C VAL A 181 -6.93 12.48 37.69
N GLU A 182 -5.99 11.70 37.18
CA GLU A 182 -4.78 12.21 36.53
C GLU A 182 -4.97 12.50 35.03
N ALA A 183 -5.94 11.82 34.40
CA ALA A 183 -6.38 12.07 33.03
C ALA A 183 -7.89 11.78 32.90
N ILE A 184 -8.50 12.38 31.88
CA ILE A 184 -9.88 12.11 31.47
C ILE A 184 -9.92 11.68 30.01
N PHE A 185 -10.94 10.89 29.68
CA PHE A 185 -11.25 10.48 28.31
C PHE A 185 -12.65 10.96 27.99
N ASP A 186 -12.76 11.64 26.85
CA ASP A 186 -14.02 12.11 26.29
C ASP A 186 -13.86 12.20 24.76
N ASP A 187 -14.94 12.48 24.06
CA ASP A 187 -14.89 12.63 22.61
C ASP A 187 -14.01 13.84 22.24
N PHE A 188 -13.11 13.67 21.28
CA PHE A 188 -12.19 14.69 20.77
C PHE A 188 -12.85 16.06 20.54
N PRO A 189 -13.98 16.19 19.80
CA PRO A 189 -14.62 17.49 19.59
C PRO A 189 -15.18 18.11 20.87
N VAL A 190 -15.58 17.29 21.85
CA VAL A 190 -16.09 17.72 23.15
C VAL A 190 -14.95 18.32 23.98
N LEU A 191 -13.77 17.68 23.98
CA LEU A 191 -12.57 18.21 24.64
C LEU A 191 -12.06 19.49 23.99
N GLY A 192 -12.00 19.53 22.66
CA GLY A 192 -11.61 20.73 21.91
C GLY A 192 -12.52 21.93 22.21
N TYR A 193 -13.84 21.72 22.19
CA TYR A 193 -14.80 22.74 22.57
C TYR A 193 -14.66 23.18 24.03
N ALA A 194 -14.47 22.25 24.97
CA ALA A 194 -14.28 22.56 26.38
C ALA A 194 -13.04 23.44 26.62
N ILE A 195 -11.92 23.12 25.97
CA ILE A 195 -10.68 23.91 26.03
C ILE A 195 -10.93 25.34 25.51
N LYS A 196 -11.63 25.48 24.37
CA LYS A 196 -12.00 26.79 23.81
C LYS A 196 -12.85 27.63 24.76
N GLN A 197 -13.78 26.98 25.48
CA GLN A 197 -14.63 27.63 26.47
C GLN A 197 -13.89 27.98 27.77
N GLY A 198 -12.62 27.61 27.89
CA GLY A 198 -11.72 28.00 28.98
C GLY A 198 -11.49 26.92 30.03
N GLU A 199 -11.89 25.67 29.77
CA GLU A 199 -11.47 24.53 30.60
C GLU A 199 -9.95 24.35 30.50
N LYS A 200 -9.31 24.08 31.65
CA LYS A 200 -7.85 24.02 31.74
C LYS A 200 -7.35 22.62 31.44
N LEU A 201 -7.60 22.18 30.22
CA LEU A 201 -7.21 20.86 29.74
C LEU A 201 -6.11 20.97 28.68
N SER A 202 -5.39 19.87 28.46
CA SER A 202 -4.45 19.70 27.36
C SER A 202 -4.64 18.29 26.81
N LEU A 203 -4.83 18.20 25.49
CA LEU A 203 -4.96 16.93 24.77
C LEU A 203 -3.61 16.20 24.78
N VAL A 204 -3.64 14.89 24.89
CA VAL A 204 -2.44 14.04 24.94
C VAL A 204 -2.64 12.81 24.07
N GLY A 205 -1.67 12.53 23.20
CA GLY A 205 -1.74 11.45 22.21
C GLY A 205 -2.68 11.80 21.05
N GLU A 206 -2.73 10.93 20.06
CA GLU A 206 -3.69 11.04 18.97
C GLU A 206 -5.08 10.55 19.41
N PRO A 207 -6.17 11.04 18.78
CA PRO A 207 -7.50 10.49 19.01
C PRO A 207 -7.56 9.01 18.59
N GLU A 208 -8.17 8.18 19.42
CA GLU A 208 -8.56 6.81 19.05
C GLU A 208 -9.80 6.86 18.16
N ALA A 209 -9.87 5.97 17.18
CA ALA A 209 -11.06 5.81 16.36
C ALA A 209 -12.26 5.41 17.24
N GLY A 210 -13.35 6.18 17.13
CA GLY A 210 -14.61 5.90 17.82
C GLY A 210 -15.70 5.44 16.85
N ASN A 211 -16.85 5.08 17.42
CA ASN A 211 -18.01 4.67 16.64
C ASN A 211 -18.78 5.90 16.14
N PRO A 212 -18.98 6.06 14.82
CA PRO A 212 -19.55 7.28 14.27
C PRO A 212 -20.98 7.52 14.77
N TYR A 213 -21.38 8.79 14.81
CA TYR A 213 -22.72 9.20 15.24
C TYR A 213 -23.74 9.12 14.11
N GLY A 214 -24.93 8.63 14.45
CA GLY A 214 -26.04 8.47 13.52
C GLY A 214 -27.35 9.03 14.06
N PHE A 215 -28.18 9.55 13.16
CA PHE A 215 -29.57 9.83 13.45
C PHE A 215 -30.34 8.50 13.56
N ALA A 216 -31.05 8.30 14.67
CA ALA A 216 -31.68 7.01 14.97
C ALA A 216 -33.20 7.08 14.86
N VAL A 217 -33.78 6.08 14.19
CA VAL A 217 -35.22 5.77 14.24
C VAL A 217 -35.42 4.38 14.83
N LYS A 218 -36.63 4.08 15.29
CA LYS A 218 -36.93 2.74 15.78
C LYS A 218 -36.84 1.73 14.64
N LYS A 219 -36.21 0.58 14.88
CA LYS A 219 -36.04 -0.49 13.89
C LYS A 219 -37.34 -0.85 13.17
N GLY A 220 -37.31 -0.79 11.84
CA GLY A 220 -38.42 -1.05 10.92
C GLY A 220 -39.52 0.01 10.94
N GLN A 221 -39.26 1.22 11.43
CA GLN A 221 -40.21 2.34 11.45
C GLN A 221 -39.55 3.63 10.98
N ASN A 222 -40.37 4.56 10.46
CA ASN A 222 -39.92 5.87 9.99
C ASN A 222 -38.79 5.83 8.94
N GLU A 223 -38.75 4.78 8.11
CA GLU A 223 -37.82 4.66 6.97
C GLU A 223 -37.83 5.90 6.07
N GLU A 224 -39.01 6.49 5.82
CA GLU A 224 -39.16 7.74 5.06
C GLU A 224 -38.38 8.92 5.67
N LEU A 225 -38.30 8.99 7.01
CA LEU A 225 -37.56 10.04 7.71
C LEU A 225 -36.05 9.79 7.60
N LEU A 226 -35.63 8.53 7.71
CA LEU A 226 -34.24 8.11 7.54
C LEU A 226 -33.73 8.40 6.13
N GLU A 227 -34.51 8.03 5.10
CA GLU A 227 -34.19 8.31 3.69
C GLU A 227 -34.05 9.81 3.42
N LYS A 228 -34.96 10.62 3.99
CA LYS A 228 -34.87 12.09 3.92
C LYS A 228 -33.63 12.60 4.64
N PHE A 229 -33.31 12.06 5.81
CA PHE A 229 -32.12 12.46 6.55
C PHE A 229 -30.85 12.20 5.74
N ASN A 230 -30.66 10.99 5.22
CA ASN A 230 -29.49 10.65 4.39
C ASN A 230 -29.41 11.50 3.12
N ALA A 231 -30.53 11.72 2.43
CA ALA A 231 -30.57 12.56 1.24
C ALA A 231 -30.19 14.03 1.54
N GLY A 232 -30.66 14.57 2.67
CA GLY A 232 -30.32 15.92 3.11
C GLY A 232 -28.87 16.03 3.56
N LEU A 233 -28.40 15.06 4.35
CA LEU A 233 -27.02 14.98 4.83
C LEU A 233 -26.03 14.92 3.66
N LYS A 234 -26.30 14.06 2.67
CA LYS A 234 -25.49 13.99 1.45
C LYS A 234 -25.40 15.35 0.76
N LYS A 235 -26.52 16.05 0.62
CA LYS A 235 -26.54 17.35 -0.04
C LYS A 235 -25.82 18.43 0.76
N LEU A 236 -25.91 18.39 2.09
CA LEU A 236 -25.18 19.28 3.00
C LEU A 236 -23.66 19.11 2.88
N LYS A 237 -23.20 17.85 2.80
CA LYS A 237 -21.79 17.54 2.51
C LYS A 237 -21.40 18.02 1.11
N ASP A 238 -22.18 17.70 0.08
CA ASP A 238 -21.93 18.12 -1.31
C ASP A 238 -21.88 19.66 -1.49
N SER A 239 -22.58 20.43 -0.64
CA SER A 239 -22.62 21.89 -0.72
C SER A 239 -21.56 22.61 0.12
N GLY A 240 -20.84 21.90 1.01
CA GLY A 240 -19.95 22.48 2.01
C GLY A 240 -20.69 23.17 3.18
N GLU A 241 -22.02 23.13 3.22
CA GLU A 241 -22.80 23.71 4.34
C GLU A 241 -22.68 22.84 5.61
N TYR A 242 -22.37 21.55 5.44
CA TYR A 242 -21.98 20.68 6.57
C TYR A 242 -20.72 21.21 7.29
N ASP A 243 -19.66 21.49 6.54
CA ASP A 243 -18.39 21.97 7.10
C ASP A 243 -18.59 23.33 7.80
N GLU A 244 -19.37 24.24 7.19
CA GLU A 244 -19.74 25.52 7.83
C GLU A 244 -20.46 25.33 9.19
N ILE A 245 -21.29 24.29 9.31
CA ILE A 245 -21.99 23.98 10.58
C ILE A 245 -21.00 23.42 11.61
N VAL A 246 -20.12 22.50 11.22
CA VAL A 246 -19.15 21.89 12.15
C VAL A 246 -18.13 22.93 12.62
N ASP A 247 -17.55 23.70 11.70
CA ASP A 247 -16.55 24.74 11.96
C ASP A 247 -17.06 25.85 12.89
N LYS A 248 -18.37 26.09 12.89
CA LYS A 248 -19.01 27.06 13.80
C LYS A 248 -18.78 26.69 15.27
N TYR A 249 -18.75 25.39 15.59
CA TYR A 249 -18.69 24.91 16.98
C TYR A 249 -17.37 24.27 17.34
N VAL A 250 -16.79 23.48 16.44
CA VAL A 250 -15.47 22.88 16.63
C VAL A 250 -14.49 23.80 15.93
N ASP A 251 -13.89 24.73 16.68
CA ASP A 251 -12.65 25.34 16.20
C ASP A 251 -11.65 24.20 16.18
N THR A 252 -11.30 23.76 14.99
CA THR A 252 -10.19 22.86 14.85
C THR A 252 -8.90 23.53 15.35
N GLU A 253 -8.82 24.80 15.79
CA GLU A 253 -7.60 25.45 16.32
C GLU A 253 -6.82 24.76 17.50
N GLY A 254 -7.22 23.56 17.96
CA GLY A 254 -6.40 22.66 18.80
C GLY A 254 -5.86 21.39 18.14
N ASN A 255 -6.34 21.00 16.95
CA ASN A 255 -5.78 19.96 16.07
C ASN A 255 -6.09 20.20 14.56
N SER A 256 -6.35 21.45 14.17
CA SER A 256 -6.18 21.94 12.83
C SER A 256 -4.69 22.10 12.71
N GLU A 257 -4.11 21.08 12.11
CA GLU A 257 -3.31 21.37 10.95
C GLU A 257 -4.02 22.45 10.14
N GLU A 258 -3.53 23.66 10.36
CA GLU A 258 -3.62 24.81 9.49
C GLU A 258 -4.78 24.75 8.47
N SER A 259 -5.78 25.60 8.66
CA SER A 259 -6.45 26.27 7.52
C SER A 259 -5.47 27.18 6.73
N GLY A 260 -4.17 26.89 6.83
CA GLY A 260 -3.08 27.54 6.16
C GLY A 260 -2.91 26.88 4.80
N GLU A 261 -2.44 27.67 3.87
CA GLU A 261 -1.86 27.15 2.65
C GLU A 261 -0.87 26.04 3.02
N MET A 262 -0.92 24.91 2.31
CA MET A 262 0.05 23.81 2.43
C MET A 262 1.45 24.35 2.74
N LYS A 263 2.02 23.93 3.87
CA LYS A 263 3.34 24.39 4.28
C LYS A 263 4.35 23.93 3.25
N ASN A 264 4.99 24.89 2.59
CA ASN A 264 6.01 24.60 1.59
C ASN A 264 7.35 24.33 2.29
N VAL A 265 7.84 23.10 2.19
CA VAL A 265 9.10 22.64 2.79
C VAL A 265 10.21 22.73 1.76
N GLU A 266 11.30 23.42 2.10
CA GLU A 266 12.43 23.62 1.17
C GLU A 266 13.22 22.31 0.96
N ALA A 267 13.23 21.82 -0.29
CA ALA A 267 14.04 20.68 -0.69
C ALA A 267 15.54 20.95 -0.50
N LYS A 268 16.27 20.00 0.10
CA LYS A 268 17.73 20.08 0.31
C LYS A 268 18.54 19.45 -0.82
N LYS A 269 17.89 18.73 -1.74
CA LYS A 269 18.51 18.11 -2.92
C LYS A 269 17.80 18.58 -4.18
N ASP A 270 18.56 18.66 -5.27
CA ASP A 270 17.99 18.96 -6.59
C ASP A 270 17.05 17.84 -7.06
N GLU A 271 17.32 16.60 -6.65
CA GLU A 271 16.56 15.38 -6.99
C GLU A 271 16.75 14.35 -5.87
N TYR A 272 15.66 13.69 -5.46
CA TYR A 272 15.67 12.57 -4.51
C TYR A 272 15.46 11.23 -5.23
N VAL A 273 16.18 10.20 -4.80
CA VAL A 273 16.03 8.83 -5.31
C VAL A 273 15.06 8.07 -4.39
N ILE A 274 13.88 7.73 -4.91
CA ILE A 274 12.86 6.97 -4.18
C ILE A 274 12.93 5.51 -4.61
N ALA A 275 13.33 4.61 -3.70
CA ALA A 275 13.30 3.18 -3.98
C ALA A 275 11.87 2.62 -3.80
N SER A 276 11.53 1.60 -4.57
CA SER A 276 10.21 0.97 -4.50
C SER A 276 10.28 -0.49 -4.94
N ASP A 277 9.21 -1.26 -4.72
CA ASP A 277 9.15 -2.62 -5.23
C ASP A 277 9.10 -2.64 -6.77
N THR A 278 9.40 -3.81 -7.33
CA THR A 278 9.33 -4.00 -8.78
C THR A 278 7.92 -4.26 -9.28
N ALA A 279 7.06 -4.89 -8.46
CA ALA A 279 5.73 -5.29 -8.87
C ALA A 279 4.86 -5.72 -7.67
N PHE A 280 4.08 -4.78 -7.12
CA PHE A 280 3.15 -4.96 -6.02
C PHE A 280 1.85 -4.20 -6.30
N ALA A 281 0.99 -4.77 -7.15
CA ALA A 281 -0.30 -4.15 -7.48
C ALA A 281 -1.30 -4.30 -6.31
N PRO A 282 -2.14 -3.29 -6.01
CA PRO A 282 -2.35 -2.05 -6.77
C PRO A 282 -1.45 -0.85 -6.40
N PHE A 283 -0.44 -1.04 -5.54
CA PHE A 283 0.38 0.04 -4.98
C PHE A 283 1.49 0.52 -5.93
N GLU A 284 2.27 -0.40 -6.51
CA GLU A 284 3.29 -0.08 -7.50
C GLU A 284 3.44 -1.18 -8.55
N PHE A 285 3.05 -0.91 -9.78
CA PHE A 285 3.15 -1.88 -10.86
C PHE A 285 3.28 -1.19 -12.21
N GLN A 286 3.74 -1.93 -13.23
CA GLN A 286 3.82 -1.40 -14.58
C GLN A 286 2.52 -1.62 -15.33
N ASN A 287 1.98 -0.57 -15.95
CA ASN A 287 0.88 -0.70 -16.89
C ASN A 287 1.33 -1.34 -18.23
N GLU A 288 0.40 -1.49 -19.19
CA GLU A 288 0.70 -2.04 -20.52
C GLU A 288 1.73 -1.22 -21.33
N GLU A 289 1.92 0.06 -20.97
CA GLU A 289 2.86 0.97 -21.61
C GLU A 289 4.26 0.93 -20.98
N ASN A 290 4.49 0.06 -19.99
CA ASN A 290 5.72 -0.06 -19.21
C ASN A 290 6.00 1.21 -18.36
N GLU A 291 4.94 1.92 -17.98
CA GLU A 291 5.01 3.03 -17.04
C GLU A 291 4.61 2.53 -15.66
N TYR A 292 5.38 2.90 -14.64
CA TYR A 292 5.02 2.62 -13.26
C TYR A 292 3.87 3.53 -12.83
N ILE A 293 2.82 2.88 -12.33
CA ILE A 293 1.58 3.44 -11.80
C ILE A 293 1.22 2.69 -10.51
N GLY A 294 0.16 3.14 -9.83
CA GLY A 294 -0.34 2.56 -8.59
C GLY A 294 -0.44 3.61 -7.49
N ILE A 295 -1.04 3.23 -6.37
CA ILE A 295 -1.30 4.11 -5.22
C ILE A 295 -0.01 4.79 -4.74
N ASP A 296 1.03 4.03 -4.45
CA ASP A 296 2.31 4.53 -3.96
C ASP A 296 2.97 5.49 -4.96
N VAL A 297 2.95 5.11 -6.23
CA VAL A 297 3.57 5.89 -7.30
C VAL A 297 2.85 7.23 -7.49
N ASP A 298 1.52 7.22 -7.49
CA ASP A 298 0.72 8.41 -7.73
C ASP A 298 0.71 9.35 -6.52
N LEU A 299 0.63 8.82 -5.29
CA LEU A 299 0.74 9.62 -4.07
C LEU A 299 2.09 10.34 -3.97
N MET A 300 3.21 9.63 -4.18
CA MET A 300 4.54 10.23 -4.11
C MET A 300 4.80 11.25 -5.23
N LYS A 301 4.35 10.97 -6.46
CA LYS A 301 4.43 11.95 -7.57
C LYS A 301 3.60 13.18 -7.24
N ARG A 302 2.40 13.01 -6.70
CA ARG A 302 1.52 14.12 -6.40
C ARG A 302 2.05 14.97 -5.24
N ALA A 303 2.58 14.34 -4.19
CA ALA A 303 3.29 15.03 -3.12
C ALA A 303 4.49 15.84 -3.66
N ALA A 304 5.26 15.25 -4.59
CA ALA A 304 6.38 15.93 -5.26
C ALA A 304 5.95 17.15 -6.08
N GLU A 305 4.82 17.05 -6.80
CA GLU A 305 4.25 18.18 -7.54
C GLU A 305 3.73 19.30 -6.63
N LEU A 306 3.07 18.93 -5.53
CA LEU A 306 2.51 19.89 -4.56
C LEU A 306 3.62 20.68 -3.86
N GLN A 307 4.68 19.99 -3.42
CA GLN A 307 5.81 20.59 -2.70
C GLN A 307 6.96 21.09 -3.59
N ASP A 308 6.83 20.97 -4.92
CA ASP A 308 7.82 21.42 -5.92
C ASP A 308 9.23 20.81 -5.71
N PHE A 309 9.32 19.50 -5.45
CA PHE A 309 10.58 18.76 -5.41
C PHE A 309 10.67 17.70 -6.51
N ASN A 310 11.89 17.37 -6.95
CA ASN A 310 12.10 16.37 -7.98
C ASN A 310 12.39 15.00 -7.38
N ILE A 311 11.81 13.98 -7.97
CA ILE A 311 12.06 12.58 -7.63
C ILE A 311 12.46 11.78 -8.85
N THR A 312 13.30 10.77 -8.64
CA THR A 312 13.50 9.66 -9.56
C THR A 312 13.20 8.36 -8.84
N PHE A 313 12.28 7.57 -9.38
CA PHE A 313 11.98 6.24 -8.87
C PHE A 313 13.03 5.21 -9.29
N ASN A 314 13.37 4.32 -8.36
CA ASN A 314 14.21 3.15 -8.59
C ASN A 314 13.52 1.87 -8.10
N HIS A 315 12.82 1.20 -9.01
CA HIS A 315 12.08 -0.03 -8.74
C HIS A 315 13.03 -1.25 -8.77
N ILE A 316 13.55 -1.63 -7.59
CA ILE A 316 14.61 -2.65 -7.44
C ILE A 316 14.18 -3.86 -6.60
N GLY A 317 12.91 -3.92 -6.23
CA GLY A 317 12.32 -4.98 -5.41
C GLY A 317 12.30 -4.58 -3.94
N PHE A 318 11.31 -5.00 -3.16
CA PHE A 318 11.12 -4.58 -1.77
C PHE A 318 12.38 -4.77 -0.92
N SER A 319 12.95 -5.98 -0.90
CA SER A 319 14.21 -6.25 -0.17
C SER A 319 15.38 -5.41 -0.69
N GLY A 320 15.43 -5.16 -1.99
CA GLY A 320 16.44 -4.30 -2.60
C GLY A 320 16.26 -2.82 -2.22
N ALA A 321 15.02 -2.36 -2.09
CA ALA A 321 14.64 -1.01 -1.68
C ALA A 321 15.03 -0.76 -0.22
N VAL A 322 14.69 -1.69 0.68
CA VAL A 322 15.12 -1.66 2.09
C VAL A 322 16.64 -1.53 2.18
N GLN A 323 17.38 -2.43 1.52
CA GLN A 323 18.85 -2.41 1.52
C GLN A 323 19.44 -1.15 0.87
N ALA A 324 18.78 -0.60 -0.15
CA ALA A 324 19.22 0.62 -0.81
C ALA A 324 19.05 1.85 0.09
N VAL A 325 17.95 1.95 0.85
CA VAL A 325 17.75 3.04 1.83
C VAL A 325 18.75 2.88 2.99
N GLU A 326 18.90 1.68 3.56
CA GLU A 326 19.90 1.42 4.62
C GLU A 326 21.34 1.72 4.16
N GLY A 327 21.65 1.37 2.91
CA GLY A 327 22.96 1.56 2.27
C GLY A 327 23.19 2.96 1.69
N ASN A 328 22.29 3.93 1.92
CA ASN A 328 22.35 5.30 1.39
C ASN A 328 22.46 5.36 -0.15
N GLN A 329 21.90 4.37 -0.84
CA GLN A 329 21.75 4.32 -2.30
C GLN A 329 20.43 4.94 -2.76
N ALA A 330 19.43 5.00 -1.89
CA ALA A 330 18.17 5.70 -2.06
C ALA A 330 17.92 6.63 -0.86
N ASP A 331 17.15 7.69 -1.08
CA ASP A 331 16.86 8.72 -0.08
C ASP A 331 15.64 8.39 0.79
N GLY A 332 14.74 7.56 0.25
CA GLY A 332 13.58 6.99 0.94
C GLY A 332 12.98 5.86 0.11
N MET A 333 11.95 5.20 0.64
CA MET A 333 11.19 4.18 -0.08
C MET A 333 9.69 4.28 0.18
N ILE A 334 8.90 4.12 -0.88
CA ILE A 334 7.45 3.93 -0.84
C ILE A 334 7.16 2.63 -1.59
N ALA A 335 6.68 1.62 -0.86
CA ALA A 335 6.51 0.27 -1.39
C ALA A 335 5.54 -0.61 -0.58
N GLY A 336 4.38 -0.06 -0.20
CA GLY A 336 3.42 -0.70 0.70
C GLY A 336 4.05 -1.15 2.02
N MET A 337 4.97 -0.35 2.56
CA MET A 337 5.79 -0.76 3.69
C MET A 337 5.01 -0.56 5.00
N SER A 338 4.59 -1.67 5.62
CA SER A 338 3.98 -1.65 6.95
C SER A 338 4.87 -0.96 7.98
N ILE A 339 4.29 -0.04 8.74
CA ILE A 339 4.86 0.62 9.92
C ILE A 339 4.84 -0.39 11.06
N THR A 340 6.01 -0.69 11.64
CA THR A 340 6.14 -1.66 12.74
C THR A 340 7.24 -1.20 13.70
N ASP A 341 7.10 -1.55 14.98
CA ASP A 341 8.11 -1.25 16.01
C ASP A 341 9.53 -1.71 15.61
N GLU A 342 9.66 -2.87 14.95
CA GLU A 342 10.96 -3.39 14.49
C GLU A 342 11.55 -2.52 13.38
N ARG A 343 10.76 -2.11 12.39
CA ARG A 343 11.25 -1.28 11.28
C ARG A 343 11.58 0.14 11.75
N GLU A 344 10.86 0.67 12.73
CA GLU A 344 11.16 1.95 13.34
C GLU A 344 12.54 1.98 14.02
N GLU A 345 13.16 0.85 14.34
CA GLU A 345 14.54 0.82 14.82
C GLU A 345 15.53 1.33 13.76
N SER A 346 15.22 1.13 12.47
CA SER A 346 16.12 1.42 11.32
C SER A 346 15.62 2.53 10.40
N PHE A 347 14.32 2.85 10.43
CA PHE A 347 13.66 3.83 9.57
C PHE A 347 12.89 4.88 10.38
N ASP A 348 12.75 6.08 9.82
CA ASP A 348 11.72 7.05 10.23
C ASP A 348 10.61 7.01 9.17
N PHE A 349 9.35 6.95 9.60
CA PHE A 349 8.18 6.85 8.72
C PHE A 349 7.43 8.17 8.58
N SER A 350 6.70 8.30 7.47
CA SER A 350 5.69 9.31 7.24
C SER A 350 4.48 9.08 8.14
N ASP A 351 3.53 10.01 8.08
CA ASP A 351 2.16 9.71 8.51
C ASP A 351 1.62 8.55 7.66
N SER A 352 0.75 7.71 8.24
CA SER A 352 0.12 6.60 7.52
C SER A 352 -0.62 7.13 6.29
N TYR A 353 -0.33 6.57 5.12
CA TYR A 353 -1.01 6.94 3.88
C TYR A 353 -2.04 5.91 3.44
N PHE A 354 -2.10 4.75 4.08
CA PHE A 354 -3.05 3.71 3.76
C PHE A 354 -3.20 2.75 4.95
N GLU A 355 -4.42 2.54 5.42
CA GLU A 355 -4.73 1.47 6.38
C GLU A 355 -4.85 0.16 5.62
N SER A 356 -3.85 -0.72 5.79
CA SER A 356 -3.92 -2.07 5.24
C SER A 356 -4.66 -2.99 6.20
N GLY A 357 -5.39 -3.95 5.64
CA GLY A 357 -6.01 -5.05 6.38
C GLY A 357 -5.58 -6.35 5.74
N ILE A 358 -5.31 -7.38 6.53
CA ILE A 358 -5.01 -8.71 6.00
C ILE A 358 -6.30 -9.51 5.85
N GLN A 359 -6.38 -10.30 4.78
CA GLN A 359 -7.54 -11.13 4.51
C GLN A 359 -7.12 -12.51 4.01
N LEU A 360 -7.89 -13.52 4.41
CA LEU A 360 -7.71 -14.87 3.93
C LEU A 360 -8.47 -15.08 2.61
N ALA A 361 -7.80 -15.67 1.63
CA ALA A 361 -8.39 -16.07 0.36
C ALA A 361 -8.18 -17.58 0.10
N VAL A 362 -9.20 -18.20 -0.47
CA VAL A 362 -9.19 -19.60 -0.91
C VAL A 362 -9.53 -19.67 -2.40
N GLN A 363 -9.26 -20.81 -3.03
CA GLN A 363 -9.69 -21.03 -4.42
C GLN A 363 -11.22 -21.03 -4.52
N GLU A 364 -11.79 -20.36 -5.54
CA GLU A 364 -13.23 -20.32 -5.76
C GLU A 364 -13.81 -21.73 -5.94
N GLY A 365 -14.79 -22.08 -5.10
CA GLY A 365 -15.44 -23.39 -5.15
C GLY A 365 -14.62 -24.50 -4.47
N ASN A 366 -13.79 -24.12 -3.50
CA ASN A 366 -13.03 -25.05 -2.67
C ASN A 366 -13.94 -26.12 -2.03
N ASP A 367 -13.54 -27.39 -2.11
CA ASP A 367 -14.25 -28.56 -1.56
C ASP A 367 -14.16 -28.67 -0.02
N ASP A 368 -13.30 -27.87 0.63
CA ASP A 368 -13.01 -27.93 2.06
C ASP A 368 -13.94 -27.08 2.95
N ASP A 369 -14.92 -26.37 2.38
CA ASP A 369 -15.93 -25.56 3.09
C ASP A 369 -15.33 -24.58 4.14
N ILE A 370 -14.15 -24.00 3.87
CA ILE A 370 -13.48 -23.04 4.77
C ILE A 370 -14.37 -21.81 4.93
N SER A 371 -14.83 -21.55 6.15
CA SER A 371 -15.71 -20.42 6.48
C SER A 371 -15.33 -19.70 7.78
N SER A 372 -14.36 -20.25 8.51
CA SER A 372 -13.84 -19.74 9.78
C SER A 372 -12.38 -20.19 9.95
N TYR A 373 -11.62 -19.55 10.84
CA TYR A 373 -10.23 -19.94 11.07
C TYR A 373 -10.10 -21.35 11.65
N GLU A 374 -11.10 -21.82 12.40
CA GLU A 374 -11.15 -23.19 12.92
C GLU A 374 -11.22 -24.26 11.82
N ASP A 375 -11.68 -23.91 10.63
CA ASP A 375 -11.73 -24.83 9.48
C ASP A 375 -10.33 -25.03 8.85
N LEU A 376 -9.32 -24.29 9.31
CA LEU A 376 -7.94 -24.40 8.85
C LEU A 376 -7.13 -25.49 9.58
N ASP A 377 -7.72 -26.23 10.53
CA ASP A 377 -7.03 -27.31 11.25
C ASP A 377 -6.42 -28.34 10.27
N GLU A 378 -5.14 -28.66 10.46
CA GLU A 378 -4.30 -29.49 9.59
C GLU A 378 -4.10 -28.98 8.15
N LYS A 379 -4.62 -27.79 7.79
CA LYS A 379 -4.43 -27.15 6.48
C LYS A 379 -3.09 -26.44 6.37
N THR A 380 -2.72 -26.04 5.16
CA THR A 380 -1.54 -25.23 4.88
C THR A 380 -1.96 -23.85 4.38
N VAL A 381 -1.57 -22.80 5.11
CA VAL A 381 -1.84 -21.41 4.74
C VAL A 381 -0.55 -20.74 4.28
N GLY A 382 -0.61 -20.06 3.14
CA GLY A 382 0.53 -19.33 2.59
C GLY A 382 0.50 -17.84 2.91
N ALA A 383 1.68 -17.26 3.13
CA ALA A 383 1.88 -15.80 3.16
C ALA A 383 3.25 -15.44 2.58
N LYS A 384 3.51 -14.15 2.35
CA LYS A 384 4.82 -13.66 1.94
C LYS A 384 5.76 -13.55 3.15
N VAL A 385 7.05 -13.76 2.95
CA VAL A 385 8.05 -13.56 4.03
C VAL A 385 8.07 -12.09 4.46
N GLY A 386 7.97 -11.83 5.77
CA GLY A 386 8.13 -10.50 6.36
C GLY A 386 6.96 -9.55 6.13
N THR A 387 5.76 -10.11 5.90
CA THR A 387 4.50 -9.36 5.83
C THR A 387 3.67 -9.59 7.08
N GLU A 388 2.77 -8.67 7.37
CA GLU A 388 1.82 -8.79 8.48
C GLU A 388 1.01 -10.09 8.40
N SER A 389 0.63 -10.52 7.19
CA SER A 389 -0.03 -11.81 7.00
C SER A 389 0.80 -12.98 7.50
N ALA A 390 2.13 -12.93 7.39
CA ALA A 390 2.98 -14.00 7.90
C ALA A 390 3.09 -13.95 9.43
N ASP A 391 3.19 -12.75 10.00
CA ASP A 391 3.27 -12.57 11.46
C ASP A 391 1.96 -13.01 12.12
N PHE A 392 0.81 -12.59 11.58
CA PHE A 392 -0.51 -13.03 12.04
C PHE A 392 -0.65 -14.55 11.98
N LEU A 393 -0.25 -15.16 10.87
CA LEU A 393 -0.33 -16.61 10.72
C LEU A 393 0.61 -17.35 11.69
N ASP A 394 1.82 -16.83 11.95
CA ASP A 394 2.75 -17.44 12.90
C ASP A 394 2.23 -17.34 14.34
N GLU A 395 1.63 -16.20 14.71
CA GLU A 395 1.07 -15.96 16.04
C GLU A 395 -0.14 -16.86 16.36
N HIS A 396 -0.94 -17.20 15.33
CA HIS A 396 -2.18 -17.96 15.49
C HIS A 396 -2.08 -19.42 14.99
N GLU A 397 -0.89 -19.90 14.59
CA GLU A 397 -0.66 -21.26 14.09
C GLU A 397 -1.10 -22.31 15.14
N ASP A 398 -0.66 -22.14 16.39
CA ASP A 398 -1.00 -23.04 17.50
C ASP A 398 -2.49 -22.97 17.91
N GLU A 399 -3.15 -21.84 17.65
CA GLU A 399 -4.55 -21.61 18.00
C GLU A 399 -5.49 -22.36 17.05
N TYR A 400 -5.23 -22.28 15.76
CA TYR A 400 -6.11 -22.83 14.71
C TYR A 400 -5.60 -24.12 14.06
N GLY A 401 -4.39 -24.57 14.37
CA GLY A 401 -3.89 -25.89 13.99
C GLY A 401 -3.48 -26.07 12.52
N TYR A 402 -3.37 -24.96 11.76
CA TYR A 402 -2.82 -24.99 10.41
C TYR A 402 -1.28 -25.07 10.39
N ASN A 403 -0.70 -25.12 9.20
CA ASN A 403 0.73 -25.04 8.96
C ASN A 403 1.04 -23.83 8.09
N VAL A 404 2.00 -23.00 8.48
CA VAL A 404 2.40 -21.81 7.70
C VAL A 404 3.43 -22.18 6.63
N LYS A 405 3.22 -21.68 5.41
CA LYS A 405 4.19 -21.78 4.32
C LYS A 405 4.51 -20.43 3.70
N LEU A 406 5.72 -19.95 3.94
CA LEU A 406 6.16 -18.64 3.46
C LEU A 406 6.70 -18.68 2.02
N TYR A 407 6.43 -17.62 1.26
CA TYR A 407 6.89 -17.40 -0.11
C TYR A 407 7.66 -16.08 -0.24
N ASP A 408 8.70 -16.06 -1.08
CA ASP A 408 9.51 -14.86 -1.30
C ASP A 408 8.86 -13.86 -2.27
N ASP A 409 8.01 -14.32 -3.18
CA ASP A 409 7.37 -13.50 -4.22
C ASP A 409 5.84 -13.75 -4.22
N ALA A 410 5.05 -12.69 -4.46
CA ALA A 410 3.59 -12.78 -4.54
C ALA A 410 3.11 -13.78 -5.61
N ASP A 411 3.74 -13.81 -6.78
CA ASP A 411 3.35 -14.72 -7.85
C ASP A 411 3.46 -16.20 -7.46
N GLN A 412 4.41 -16.56 -6.60
CA GLN A 412 4.54 -17.90 -6.07
C GLN A 412 3.44 -18.25 -5.07
N LEU A 413 3.04 -17.28 -4.23
CA LEU A 413 1.95 -17.43 -3.28
C LEU A 413 0.61 -17.66 -3.99
N TYR A 414 0.27 -16.77 -4.93
CA TYR A 414 -0.98 -16.85 -5.69
C TYR A 414 -1.01 -18.07 -6.64
N GLU A 415 0.11 -18.46 -7.24
CA GLU A 415 0.16 -19.72 -8.00
C GLU A 415 0.03 -20.94 -7.09
N ALA A 416 0.55 -20.90 -5.87
CA ALA A 416 0.48 -22.04 -4.96
C ALA A 416 -0.96 -22.37 -4.57
N VAL A 417 -1.81 -21.36 -4.31
CA VAL A 417 -3.24 -21.61 -4.05
C VAL A 417 -3.96 -22.05 -5.34
N SER A 418 -3.59 -21.51 -6.50
CA SER A 418 -4.26 -21.84 -7.76
C SER A 418 -4.01 -23.28 -8.24
N VAL A 419 -2.91 -23.89 -7.80
CA VAL A 419 -2.52 -25.28 -8.14
C VAL A 419 -2.70 -26.27 -6.98
N ASP A 420 -3.45 -25.89 -5.94
CA ASP A 420 -3.70 -26.68 -4.72
C ASP A 420 -2.41 -27.14 -4.00
N ALA A 421 -1.37 -26.31 -4.04
CA ALA A 421 -0.13 -26.54 -3.28
C ALA A 421 -0.19 -25.99 -1.84
N ILE A 422 -1.18 -25.15 -1.55
CA ILE A 422 -1.63 -24.65 -0.24
C ILE A 422 -3.16 -24.57 -0.29
N ASP A 423 -3.82 -24.65 0.86
CA ASP A 423 -5.29 -24.68 0.97
C ASP A 423 -5.89 -23.26 1.00
N ALA A 424 -5.13 -22.29 1.54
CA ALA A 424 -5.48 -20.88 1.59
C ALA A 424 -4.22 -20.01 1.47
N LEU A 425 -4.40 -18.75 1.09
CA LEU A 425 -3.39 -17.70 1.24
C LEU A 425 -3.93 -16.59 2.14
N MET A 426 -3.02 -15.84 2.76
CA MET A 426 -3.31 -14.59 3.43
C MET A 426 -2.41 -13.50 2.84
N ASP A 427 -3.02 -12.39 2.46
CA ASP A 427 -2.36 -11.20 1.90
C ASP A 427 -3.23 -9.98 2.19
N ASP A 428 -2.81 -8.80 1.78
CA ASP A 428 -3.57 -7.58 2.00
C ASP A 428 -4.86 -7.59 1.17
N TYR A 429 -5.97 -7.14 1.75
CA TYR A 429 -7.27 -7.14 1.08
C TYR A 429 -7.25 -6.42 -0.29
N PRO A 430 -6.53 -5.30 -0.52
CA PRO A 430 -6.49 -4.67 -1.84
C PRO A 430 -5.78 -5.55 -2.87
N VAL A 431 -4.77 -6.32 -2.46
CA VAL A 431 -3.98 -7.19 -3.34
C VAL A 431 -4.82 -8.41 -3.75
N ILE A 432 -5.57 -8.97 -2.80
CA ILE A 432 -6.54 -10.04 -3.06
C ILE A 432 -7.65 -9.54 -3.98
N GLY A 433 -8.25 -8.39 -3.68
CA GLY A 433 -9.26 -7.75 -4.52
C GLY A 433 -8.74 -7.51 -5.95
N TYR A 434 -7.50 -7.06 -6.09
CA TYR A 434 -6.85 -6.86 -7.40
C TYR A 434 -6.70 -8.18 -8.14
N SER A 435 -6.30 -9.23 -7.45
CA SER A 435 -6.15 -10.55 -8.04
C SER A 435 -7.48 -11.11 -8.56
N VAL A 436 -8.55 -10.97 -7.78
CA VAL A 436 -9.92 -11.34 -8.18
C VAL A 436 -10.37 -10.50 -9.38
N ALA A 437 -10.14 -9.19 -9.35
CA ALA A 437 -10.44 -8.28 -10.46
C ALA A 437 -9.70 -8.63 -11.76
N GLN A 438 -8.47 -9.17 -11.66
CA GLN A 438 -7.70 -9.70 -12.80
C GLN A 438 -8.14 -11.10 -13.26
N GLY A 439 -9.20 -11.66 -12.65
CA GLY A 439 -9.82 -12.92 -13.04
C GLY A 439 -9.17 -14.16 -12.41
N GLN A 440 -8.46 -14.01 -11.29
CA GLN A 440 -8.14 -15.16 -10.44
C GLN A 440 -9.43 -15.70 -9.80
N ALA A 441 -9.57 -17.02 -9.82
CA ALA A 441 -10.69 -17.73 -9.20
C ALA A 441 -10.41 -17.88 -7.70
N LEU A 442 -10.56 -16.77 -6.96
CA LEU A 442 -10.40 -16.71 -5.52
C LEU A 442 -11.68 -16.18 -4.86
N GLU A 443 -11.94 -16.65 -3.65
CA GLU A 443 -12.99 -16.15 -2.77
C GLU A 443 -12.42 -15.86 -1.38
N THR A 444 -13.03 -14.92 -0.66
CA THR A 444 -12.61 -14.47 0.66
C THR A 444 -13.67 -14.84 1.71
N PRO A 445 -13.62 -16.06 2.26
CA PRO A 445 -14.73 -16.60 3.07
C PRO A 445 -14.75 -16.08 4.52
N ILE A 446 -13.66 -15.47 4.99
CA ILE A 446 -13.51 -14.93 6.34
C ILE A 446 -13.47 -13.40 6.25
N GLU A 447 -14.05 -12.73 7.26
CA GLU A 447 -13.98 -11.27 7.38
C GLU A 447 -12.52 -10.79 7.49
N ARG A 448 -12.29 -9.53 7.11
CA ARG A 448 -10.96 -8.92 7.14
C ARG A 448 -10.51 -8.74 8.59
N GLU A 449 -9.24 -9.02 8.87
CA GLU A 449 -8.64 -8.55 10.11
C GLU A 449 -8.31 -7.07 9.99
N SER A 450 -8.42 -6.34 11.10
CA SER A 450 -7.79 -5.02 11.19
C SER A 450 -6.29 -5.19 10.99
N GLY A 451 -5.72 -4.51 10.01
CA GLY A 451 -4.29 -4.63 9.73
C GLY A 451 -3.49 -3.38 10.09
N GLY A 452 -2.24 -3.37 9.64
CA GLY A 452 -1.27 -2.33 9.88
C GLY A 452 -1.38 -1.16 8.91
N GLU A 453 -0.53 -0.17 9.13
CA GLU A 453 -0.51 1.07 8.37
C GLU A 453 0.67 1.10 7.41
N TYR A 454 0.47 1.59 6.18
CA TYR A 454 1.56 1.82 5.24
C TYR A 454 2.12 3.22 5.36
N GLY A 455 3.46 3.28 5.41
CA GLY A 455 4.20 4.52 5.53
C GLY A 455 5.31 4.63 4.49
N PHE A 456 5.55 5.85 4.01
CA PHE A 456 6.76 6.22 3.30
C PHE A 456 7.93 6.27 4.30
N ALA A 457 9.03 5.59 3.99
CA ALA A 457 10.15 5.43 4.92
C ALA A 457 11.41 6.15 4.43
N VAL A 458 12.12 6.80 5.34
CA VAL A 458 13.52 7.22 5.15
C VAL A 458 14.40 6.54 6.17
N LYS A 459 15.70 6.48 5.92
CA LYS A 459 16.64 5.93 6.91
C LYS A 459 16.62 6.77 8.17
N LYS A 460 16.59 6.13 9.34
CA LYS A 460 16.48 6.80 10.64
C LYS A 460 17.50 7.92 10.83
N GLY A 461 17.01 9.13 11.06
CA GLY A 461 17.78 10.36 11.24
C GLY A 461 18.33 10.99 9.95
N GLU A 462 18.02 10.45 8.76
CA GLU A 462 18.39 11.01 7.47
C GLU A 462 17.14 11.54 6.71
N ASN A 463 17.34 12.57 5.87
CA ASN A 463 16.31 13.19 5.03
C ASN A 463 14.96 13.56 5.74
N PRO A 464 14.95 14.17 6.94
CA PRO A 464 13.70 14.53 7.63
C PRO A 464 12.85 15.53 6.83
N GLU A 465 13.46 16.35 5.96
CA GLU A 465 12.73 17.23 5.06
C GLU A 465 11.92 16.47 4.01
N LEU A 466 12.34 15.27 3.62
CA LEU A 466 11.66 14.46 2.61
C LEU A 466 10.38 13.83 3.19
N LEU A 467 10.45 13.37 4.44
CA LEU A 467 9.27 12.96 5.20
C LEU A 467 8.29 14.12 5.37
N GLU A 468 8.79 15.29 5.79
CA GLU A 468 7.95 16.47 6.01
C GLU A 468 7.27 16.92 4.70
N MET A 469 7.99 16.96 3.58
CA MET A 469 7.39 17.23 2.26
C MET A 469 6.31 16.20 1.91
N PHE A 470 6.54 14.91 2.15
CA PHE A 470 5.55 13.88 1.85
C PHE A 470 4.30 14.04 2.73
N ASN A 471 4.45 14.20 4.05
CA ASN A 471 3.33 14.38 4.99
C ASN A 471 2.50 15.62 4.65
N GLU A 472 3.13 16.76 4.38
CA GLU A 472 2.41 17.99 3.99
C GLU A 472 1.69 17.83 2.64
N GLY A 473 2.30 17.13 1.68
CA GLY A 473 1.64 16.77 0.43
C GLY A 473 0.44 15.84 0.64
N LEU A 474 0.57 14.84 1.50
CA LEU A 474 -0.49 13.89 1.84
C LEU A 474 -1.67 14.59 2.51
N LYS A 475 -1.39 15.46 3.49
CA LYS A 475 -2.41 16.29 4.16
C LYS A 475 -3.16 17.17 3.18
N GLU A 476 -2.47 17.82 2.26
CA GLU A 476 -3.12 18.64 1.23
C GLU A 476 -3.98 17.78 0.28
N MET A 477 -3.53 16.58 -0.09
CA MET A 477 -4.32 15.64 -0.89
C MET A 477 -5.59 15.19 -0.17
N GLN A 478 -5.50 14.89 1.13
CA GLN A 478 -6.66 14.53 1.96
C GLN A 478 -7.63 15.72 2.09
N ARG A 479 -7.11 16.91 2.41
CA ARG A 479 -7.89 18.15 2.56
C ARG A 479 -8.64 18.54 1.29
N THR A 480 -8.08 18.27 0.12
CA THR A 480 -8.69 18.60 -1.19
C THR A 480 -9.56 17.48 -1.76
N GLY A 481 -9.59 16.30 -1.12
CA GLY A 481 -10.23 15.09 -1.63
C GLY A 481 -9.54 14.50 -2.86
N GLU A 482 -8.31 14.93 -3.17
CA GLU A 482 -7.49 14.32 -4.24
C GLU A 482 -6.96 12.94 -3.82
N TYR A 483 -6.74 12.73 -2.52
CA TYR A 483 -6.36 11.42 -1.96
C TYR A 483 -7.40 10.35 -2.34
N ASP A 484 -8.67 10.57 -2.00
CA ASP A 484 -9.75 9.63 -2.31
C ASP A 484 -9.89 9.39 -3.81
N GLN A 485 -9.64 10.40 -4.65
CA GLN A 485 -9.65 10.25 -6.10
C GLN A 485 -8.51 9.36 -6.60
N ILE A 486 -7.32 9.46 -5.99
CA ILE A 486 -6.19 8.57 -6.31
C ILE A 486 -6.54 7.14 -5.90
N ILE A 487 -7.03 6.92 -4.68
CA ILE A 487 -7.40 5.59 -4.19
C ILE A 487 -8.51 4.98 -5.05
N ALA A 488 -9.56 5.74 -5.38
CA ALA A 488 -10.69 5.29 -6.19
C ALA A 488 -10.32 4.79 -7.61
N ASN A 489 -9.15 5.19 -8.13
CA ASN A 489 -8.65 4.69 -9.42
C ASN A 489 -8.18 3.23 -9.35
N TYR A 490 -7.95 2.72 -8.15
CA TYR A 490 -7.33 1.42 -7.91
C TYR A 490 -8.15 0.52 -6.98
N ILE A 491 -8.99 1.10 -6.11
CA ILE A 491 -9.76 0.42 -5.07
C ILE A 491 -11.18 1.01 -5.05
N ASP A 492 -12.21 0.18 -4.90
CA ASP A 492 -13.62 0.58 -4.84
C ASP A 492 -14.07 0.91 -3.40
N ASP A 493 -15.31 1.40 -3.25
CA ASP A 493 -15.88 1.80 -1.95
C ASP A 493 -15.95 0.63 -0.94
N SER A 494 -15.87 -0.63 -1.39
CA SER A 494 -15.78 -1.82 -0.53
C SER A 494 -14.34 -2.13 -0.08
N GLY A 495 -13.35 -1.39 -0.57
CA GLY A 495 -11.94 -1.70 -0.38
C GLY A 495 -11.42 -2.78 -1.35
N ASP A 496 -12.24 -3.33 -2.23
CA ASP A 496 -11.74 -4.29 -3.20
C ASP A 496 -11.11 -3.54 -4.37
N ALA A 497 -10.00 -4.03 -4.91
CA ALA A 497 -9.38 -3.31 -6.02
C ALA A 497 -10.35 -3.18 -7.19
N THR A 498 -10.44 -1.98 -7.76
CA THR A 498 -11.20 -1.79 -8.99
C THR A 498 -10.47 -2.53 -10.12
N ALA A 499 -11.24 -3.32 -10.87
CA ALA A 499 -10.78 -3.68 -12.20
C ALA A 499 -10.60 -2.37 -12.97
N SER A 500 -9.35 -1.91 -13.13
CA SER A 500 -9.00 -1.10 -14.29
C SER A 500 -9.66 -1.79 -15.48
N GLU A 501 -10.52 -1.10 -16.23
CA GLU A 501 -11.05 -1.62 -17.49
C GLU A 501 -9.87 -1.90 -18.42
N SER A 502 -9.21 -3.04 -18.22
CA SER A 502 -8.23 -3.61 -19.09
C SER A 502 -9.00 -3.91 -20.36
N SER A 503 -8.84 -3.01 -21.33
CA SER A 503 -9.39 -3.19 -22.67
C SER A 503 -8.79 -4.42 -23.39
N ALA A 504 -7.84 -5.11 -22.75
CA ALA A 504 -7.00 -6.13 -23.35
C ALA A 504 -7.17 -7.49 -22.62
N ASP A 505 -7.76 -8.47 -23.31
CA ASP A 505 -7.85 -9.85 -22.82
C ASP A 505 -6.45 -10.46 -22.62
N GLU A 506 -6.02 -10.60 -21.36
CA GLU A 506 -4.75 -11.20 -20.93
C GLU A 506 -4.93 -12.59 -20.29
N SER A 507 -6.15 -13.16 -20.33
CA SER A 507 -6.46 -14.49 -19.78
C SER A 507 -5.88 -15.66 -20.60
N SER A 508 -5.39 -15.37 -21.81
CA SER A 508 -4.89 -16.37 -22.74
C SER A 508 -3.44 -16.10 -23.17
N LEU A 509 -2.72 -17.18 -23.52
CA LEU A 509 -1.33 -17.07 -24.01
C LEU A 509 -1.20 -16.16 -25.24
N ILE A 510 -2.21 -16.11 -26.13
CA ILE A 510 -2.20 -15.22 -27.30
C ILE A 510 -2.45 -13.76 -26.87
N GLY A 511 -3.36 -13.55 -25.92
CA GLY A 511 -3.64 -12.25 -25.32
C GLY A 511 -2.39 -11.65 -24.69
N LEU A 512 -1.77 -12.38 -23.76
CA LEU A 512 -0.54 -11.99 -23.08
C LEU A 512 0.57 -11.61 -24.07
N ILE A 513 0.81 -12.43 -25.10
CA ILE A 513 1.83 -12.10 -26.10
C ILE A 513 1.46 -10.82 -26.85
N LYS A 514 0.21 -10.70 -27.31
CA LYS A 514 -0.23 -9.57 -28.13
C LYS A 514 -0.15 -8.24 -27.38
N ASN A 515 -0.43 -8.26 -26.09
CA ASN A 515 -0.47 -7.06 -25.27
C ASN A 515 0.93 -6.73 -24.71
N ASN A 516 1.76 -7.75 -24.41
CA ASN A 516 3.08 -7.56 -23.78
C ASN A 516 4.28 -7.71 -24.73
N TYR A 517 4.11 -7.96 -26.03
CA TYR A 517 5.26 -8.24 -26.91
C TYR A 517 6.32 -7.14 -26.90
N LYS A 518 5.95 -5.87 -26.75
CA LYS A 518 6.92 -4.76 -26.71
C LYS A 518 7.79 -4.86 -25.46
N VAL A 519 7.15 -5.07 -24.31
CA VAL A 519 7.80 -5.20 -23.00
C VAL A 519 8.71 -6.45 -23.00
N LEU A 520 8.19 -7.59 -23.45
CA LEU A 520 8.95 -8.83 -23.60
C LEU A 520 10.17 -8.68 -24.53
N LEU A 521 10.01 -7.98 -25.66
CA LEU A 521 11.13 -7.72 -26.58
C LEU A 521 12.15 -6.75 -25.98
N ASN A 522 11.72 -5.78 -25.16
CA ASN A 522 12.62 -4.89 -24.43
C ASN A 522 13.41 -5.65 -23.36
N GLY A 523 12.75 -6.49 -22.54
CA GLY A 523 13.41 -7.38 -21.58
C GLY A 523 14.41 -8.32 -22.26
N LEU A 524 14.04 -8.88 -23.42
CA LEU A 524 14.96 -9.69 -24.24
C LEU A 524 16.14 -8.87 -24.77
N TRP A 525 15.91 -7.63 -25.21
CA TRP A 525 16.99 -6.75 -25.65
C TRP A 525 17.96 -6.43 -24.51
N LYS A 526 17.45 -6.10 -23.32
CA LYS A 526 18.26 -5.86 -22.12
C LYS A 526 19.08 -7.09 -21.74
N THR A 527 18.47 -8.27 -21.78
CA THR A 527 19.14 -9.57 -21.60
C THR A 527 20.31 -9.74 -22.57
N MET A 528 20.05 -9.52 -23.87
CA MET A 528 21.07 -9.63 -24.91
C MET A 528 22.18 -8.58 -24.75
N ALA A 529 21.84 -7.35 -24.41
CA ALA A 529 22.81 -6.27 -24.18
C ALA A 529 23.71 -6.59 -22.98
N LEU A 530 23.11 -7.01 -21.87
CA LEU A 530 23.83 -7.41 -20.65
C LEU A 530 24.80 -8.56 -20.95
N ALA A 531 24.33 -9.61 -21.63
CA ALA A 531 25.17 -10.74 -22.02
C ALA A 531 26.30 -10.34 -22.98
N LEU A 532 26.01 -9.56 -24.02
CA LEU A 532 27.00 -9.18 -25.04
C LEU A 532 28.09 -8.25 -24.49
N ILE A 533 27.71 -7.22 -23.74
CA ILE A 533 28.66 -6.26 -23.16
C ILE A 533 29.55 -6.97 -22.13
N SER A 534 28.94 -7.71 -21.20
CA SER A 534 29.68 -8.43 -20.16
C SER A 534 30.60 -9.48 -20.76
N PHE A 535 30.14 -10.23 -21.77
CA PHE A 535 30.97 -11.24 -22.40
C PHE A 535 32.13 -10.63 -23.21
N ALA A 536 31.94 -9.48 -23.87
CA ALA A 536 33.01 -8.79 -24.58
C ALA A 536 34.11 -8.32 -23.61
N LEU A 537 33.74 -7.75 -22.47
CA LEU A 537 34.68 -7.37 -21.40
C LEU A 537 35.33 -8.60 -20.77
N ALA A 538 34.55 -9.65 -20.51
CA ALA A 538 35.04 -10.91 -19.96
C ALA A 538 36.05 -11.59 -20.87
N LEU A 539 35.86 -11.50 -22.19
CA LEU A 539 36.80 -12.04 -23.18
C LEU A 539 38.16 -11.33 -23.09
N ILE A 540 38.17 -10.00 -22.91
CA ILE A 540 39.40 -9.23 -22.75
C ILE A 540 40.11 -9.64 -21.46
N VAL A 541 39.41 -9.57 -20.31
CA VAL A 541 39.99 -9.89 -19.00
C VAL A 541 40.42 -11.35 -18.93
N GLY A 542 39.56 -12.27 -19.36
CA GLY A 542 39.79 -13.70 -19.32
C GLY A 542 40.93 -14.14 -20.22
N VAL A 543 41.09 -13.56 -21.41
CA VAL A 543 42.27 -13.83 -22.26
C VAL A 543 43.56 -13.35 -21.62
N ILE A 544 43.57 -12.16 -21.00
CA ILE A 544 44.76 -11.64 -20.30
C ILE A 544 45.14 -12.56 -19.13
N VAL A 545 44.18 -12.89 -18.26
CA VAL A 545 44.39 -13.77 -17.10
C VAL A 545 44.78 -15.18 -17.55
N GLY A 546 44.14 -15.71 -18.59
CA GLY A 546 44.48 -17.00 -19.19
C GLY A 546 45.91 -17.05 -19.73
N LEU A 547 46.38 -15.99 -20.38
CA LEU A 547 47.78 -15.89 -20.83
C LEU A 547 48.76 -15.80 -19.65
N PHE A 548 48.40 -15.14 -18.56
CA PHE A 548 49.19 -15.12 -17.32
C PHE A 548 49.33 -16.51 -16.71
N SER A 549 48.27 -17.32 -16.75
CA SER A 549 48.25 -18.68 -16.19
C SER A 549 49.24 -19.64 -16.88
N VAL A 550 49.60 -19.38 -18.15
CA VAL A 550 50.57 -20.19 -18.92
C VAL A 550 51.92 -19.48 -19.08
N ALA A 551 52.09 -18.29 -18.51
CA ALA A 551 53.33 -17.53 -18.64
C ALA A 551 54.52 -18.26 -17.97
N PRO A 552 55.75 -18.10 -18.47
CA PRO A 552 56.94 -18.68 -17.84
C PRO A 552 57.26 -18.04 -16.46
N ILE A 553 56.59 -16.94 -16.12
CA ILE A 553 56.80 -16.17 -14.89
C ILE A 553 55.90 -16.73 -13.79
N LYS A 554 56.50 -17.24 -12.71
CA LYS A 554 55.77 -17.83 -11.57
C LYS A 554 54.76 -16.85 -10.96
N THR A 555 55.13 -15.57 -10.79
CA THR A 555 54.26 -14.53 -10.23
C THR A 555 52.96 -14.35 -11.03
N LEU A 556 53.05 -14.28 -12.36
CA LEU A 556 51.86 -14.13 -13.21
C LEU A 556 50.93 -15.33 -13.09
N ARG A 557 51.49 -16.55 -13.03
CA ARG A 557 50.69 -17.77 -12.83
C ARG A 557 49.99 -17.78 -11.48
N THR A 558 50.67 -17.33 -10.42
CA THR A 558 50.10 -17.24 -9.09
C THR A 558 48.97 -16.21 -9.04
N ILE A 559 49.16 -15.02 -9.62
CA ILE A 559 48.11 -13.99 -9.69
C ILE A 559 46.88 -14.53 -10.45
N ALA A 560 47.10 -15.19 -11.60
CA ALA A 560 46.02 -15.77 -12.38
C ALA A 560 45.27 -16.88 -11.62
N SER A 561 45.99 -17.75 -10.89
CA SER A 561 45.38 -18.80 -10.05
C SER A 561 44.52 -18.17 -8.97
N ILE A 562 45.06 -17.22 -8.19
CA ILE A 562 44.32 -16.57 -7.10
C ILE A 562 43.05 -15.91 -7.65
N TYR A 563 43.13 -15.18 -8.77
CA TYR A 563 41.98 -14.57 -9.40
C TYR A 563 40.91 -15.61 -9.77
N VAL A 564 41.29 -16.67 -10.47
CA VAL A 564 40.36 -17.72 -10.92
C VAL A 564 39.76 -18.46 -9.72
N ASP A 565 40.58 -18.80 -8.73
CA ASP A 565 40.18 -19.55 -7.53
C ASP A 565 39.20 -18.74 -6.68
N VAL A 566 39.43 -17.43 -6.50
CA VAL A 566 38.54 -16.54 -5.77
C VAL A 566 37.23 -16.33 -6.51
N ILE A 567 37.28 -15.88 -7.78
CA ILE A 567 36.07 -15.50 -8.52
C ILE A 567 35.16 -16.70 -8.79
N ARG A 568 35.72 -17.90 -9.05
CA ARG A 568 34.93 -19.12 -9.21
C ARG A 568 34.49 -19.74 -7.88
N GLY A 569 35.14 -19.36 -6.77
CA GLY A 569 34.80 -19.82 -5.42
C GLY A 569 33.61 -19.09 -4.82
N ILE A 570 33.29 -17.88 -5.29
CA ILE A 570 32.17 -17.07 -4.81
C ILE A 570 30.92 -17.39 -5.66
N PRO A 571 29.77 -17.75 -5.04
CA PRO A 571 28.51 -17.88 -5.75
C PRO A 571 28.16 -16.58 -6.49
N MET A 572 27.65 -16.70 -7.72
CA MET A 572 27.44 -15.52 -8.57
C MET A 572 26.43 -14.52 -7.97
N MET A 573 25.38 -15.00 -7.32
CA MET A 573 24.41 -14.16 -6.61
C MET A 573 25.08 -13.37 -5.47
N VAL A 574 25.94 -14.01 -4.67
CA VAL A 574 26.72 -13.33 -3.62
C VAL A 574 27.65 -12.29 -4.21
N LEU A 575 28.27 -12.58 -5.36
CA LEU A 575 29.10 -11.61 -6.07
C LEU A 575 28.27 -10.42 -6.56
N ALA A 576 27.04 -10.64 -7.05
CA ALA A 576 26.13 -9.58 -7.47
C ALA A 576 25.82 -8.62 -6.32
N PHE A 577 25.39 -9.15 -5.17
CA PHE A 577 25.12 -8.35 -3.97
C PHE A 577 26.36 -7.62 -3.46
N PHE A 578 27.52 -8.27 -3.44
CA PHE A 578 28.76 -7.62 -3.04
C PHE A 578 29.12 -6.46 -3.97
N ILE A 579 28.95 -6.60 -5.28
CA ILE A 579 29.25 -5.52 -6.23
C ILE A 579 28.24 -4.39 -6.13
N PHE A 580 26.94 -4.70 -5.96
CA PHE A 580 25.90 -3.70 -5.94
C PHE A 580 25.83 -2.94 -4.60
N PHE A 581 25.80 -3.65 -3.48
CA PHE A 581 25.71 -3.05 -2.15
C PHE A 581 27.10 -2.81 -1.54
N GLY A 582 27.88 -3.88 -1.35
CA GLY A 582 29.13 -3.82 -0.56
C GLY A 582 30.23 -2.95 -1.18
N LEU A 583 30.41 -3.01 -2.49
CA LEU A 583 31.43 -2.22 -3.18
C LEU A 583 31.02 -0.75 -3.25
N SER A 584 29.73 -0.46 -3.49
CA SER A 584 29.19 0.90 -3.53
C SER A 584 29.40 1.61 -2.20
N ASP A 585 29.08 0.95 -1.08
CA ASP A 585 29.34 1.46 0.27
C ASP A 585 30.85 1.70 0.51
N ALA A 586 31.69 0.71 0.20
CA ALA A 586 33.13 0.80 0.42
C ALA A 586 33.82 1.93 -0.35
N ILE A 587 33.28 2.35 -1.51
CA ILE A 587 33.84 3.44 -2.31
C ILE A 587 33.06 4.75 -2.18
N GLY A 588 31.90 4.74 -1.51
CA GLY A 588 31.00 5.89 -1.38
C GLY A 588 30.42 6.38 -2.70
N ILE A 589 30.20 5.49 -3.67
CA ILE A 589 29.62 5.83 -4.98
C ILE A 589 28.52 4.82 -5.30
N THR A 590 27.31 5.30 -5.55
CA THR A 590 26.18 4.48 -5.99
C THR A 590 26.43 3.92 -7.40
N ILE A 591 26.57 2.60 -7.51
CA ILE A 591 26.74 1.91 -8.79
C ILE A 591 25.35 1.57 -9.35
N PRO A 592 25.00 2.02 -10.57
CA PRO A 592 23.73 1.65 -11.18
C PRO A 592 23.59 0.13 -11.36
N ASP A 593 22.39 -0.39 -11.15
CA ASP A 593 21.99 -1.80 -11.24
C ASP A 593 22.56 -2.52 -12.49
N PHE A 594 22.37 -1.95 -13.68
CA PHE A 594 22.84 -2.51 -14.95
C PHE A 594 24.38 -2.58 -14.99
N THR A 595 25.05 -1.58 -14.42
CA THR A 595 26.51 -1.53 -14.36
C THR A 595 27.04 -2.57 -13.39
N ALA A 596 26.42 -2.72 -12.21
CA ALA A 596 26.75 -3.77 -11.26
C ALA A 596 26.55 -5.17 -11.88
N GLY A 597 25.45 -5.36 -12.62
CA GLY A 597 25.21 -6.56 -13.41
C GLY A 597 26.31 -6.86 -14.43
N VAL A 598 26.73 -5.85 -15.21
CA VAL A 598 27.82 -5.99 -16.18
C VAL A 598 29.14 -6.35 -15.50
N ILE A 599 29.49 -5.70 -14.39
CA ILE A 599 30.72 -5.98 -13.65
C ILE A 599 30.70 -7.42 -13.12
N THR A 600 29.59 -7.83 -12.50
CA THR A 600 29.40 -9.17 -11.92
C THR A 600 29.55 -10.26 -12.98
N LEU A 601 28.80 -10.16 -14.09
CA LEU A 601 28.89 -11.09 -15.21
C LEU A 601 30.27 -11.10 -15.85
N THR A 602 30.91 -9.93 -15.99
CA THR A 602 32.27 -9.80 -16.55
C THR A 602 33.28 -10.56 -15.71
N LEU A 603 33.29 -10.32 -14.39
CA LEU A 603 34.21 -10.98 -13.47
C LEU A 603 34.01 -12.49 -13.52
N ASN A 604 32.77 -12.96 -13.32
CA ASN A 604 32.44 -14.37 -13.31
C ASN A 604 32.86 -15.08 -14.63
N ALA A 605 32.37 -14.59 -15.77
CA ALA A 605 32.66 -15.19 -17.07
C ALA A 605 34.15 -15.15 -17.43
N SER A 606 34.87 -14.10 -17.04
CA SER A 606 36.30 -13.97 -17.37
C SER A 606 37.18 -15.02 -16.70
N ALA A 607 36.82 -15.48 -15.50
CA ALA A 607 37.53 -16.56 -14.81
C ALA A 607 37.38 -17.91 -15.55
N TYR A 608 36.18 -18.19 -16.07
CA TYR A 608 35.95 -19.36 -16.92
C TYR A 608 36.66 -19.24 -18.28
N ILE A 609 36.65 -18.05 -18.89
CA ILE A 609 37.39 -17.78 -20.12
C ILE A 609 38.90 -17.96 -19.91
N ALA A 610 39.45 -17.53 -18.77
CA ALA A 610 40.86 -17.75 -18.44
C ALA A 610 41.24 -19.24 -18.41
N GLU A 611 40.36 -20.08 -17.88
CA GLU A 611 40.52 -21.53 -17.86
C GLU A 611 40.38 -22.16 -19.25
N ILE A 612 39.44 -21.68 -20.07
CA ILE A 612 39.33 -22.07 -21.48
C ILE A 612 40.64 -21.72 -22.22
N VAL A 613 41.20 -20.53 -21.94
CA VAL A 613 42.45 -20.07 -22.56
C VAL A 613 43.63 -20.94 -22.17
N ARG A 614 43.76 -21.21 -20.87
CA ARG A 614 44.77 -22.12 -20.32
C ARG A 614 44.65 -23.52 -20.94
N GLY A 615 43.44 -24.06 -20.95
CA GLY A 615 43.13 -25.39 -21.49
C GLY A 615 43.41 -25.49 -22.99
N GLY A 616 42.98 -24.49 -23.78
CA GLY A 616 43.19 -24.45 -25.23
C GLY A 616 44.67 -24.34 -25.63
N ILE A 617 45.47 -23.58 -24.88
CA ILE A 617 46.92 -23.51 -25.09
C ILE A 617 47.59 -24.85 -24.74
N ASN A 618 47.22 -25.47 -23.62
CA ASN A 618 47.77 -26.75 -23.18
C ASN A 618 47.34 -27.93 -24.06
N ALA A 619 46.22 -27.80 -24.79
CA ALA A 619 45.77 -28.80 -25.76
C ALA A 619 46.65 -28.88 -27.01
N VAL A 620 47.45 -27.85 -27.31
CA VAL A 620 48.43 -27.90 -28.41
C VAL A 620 49.61 -28.79 -27.99
N PRO A 621 50.01 -29.80 -28.79
CA PRO A 621 51.09 -30.71 -28.42
C PRO A 621 52.38 -29.99 -28.02
N THR A 622 52.91 -30.33 -26.84
CA THR A 622 54.12 -29.69 -26.26
C THR A 622 55.34 -29.76 -27.19
N GLY A 623 55.44 -30.81 -28.01
CA GLY A 623 56.49 -30.96 -29.03
C GLY A 623 56.56 -29.80 -30.03
N GLN A 624 55.45 -29.08 -30.30
CA GLN A 624 55.46 -27.88 -31.15
C GLN A 624 56.27 -26.75 -30.50
N MET A 625 56.15 -26.58 -29.19
CA MET A 625 56.95 -25.61 -28.43
C MET A 625 58.43 -26.03 -28.40
N GLU A 626 58.73 -27.29 -28.14
CA GLU A 626 60.09 -27.84 -28.10
C GLU A 626 60.81 -27.73 -29.46
N ALA A 627 60.13 -28.10 -30.55
CA ALA A 627 60.65 -27.99 -31.91
C ALA A 627 60.94 -26.53 -32.29
N SER A 628 60.03 -25.61 -31.96
CA SER A 628 60.21 -24.18 -32.23
C SER A 628 61.39 -23.58 -31.47
N ARG A 629 61.56 -23.97 -30.20
CA ARG A 629 62.72 -23.53 -29.40
C ARG A 629 64.03 -24.12 -29.93
N SER A 630 64.01 -25.35 -30.43
CA SER A 630 65.16 -25.99 -31.10
C SER A 630 65.57 -25.26 -32.39
N LEU A 631 64.62 -24.60 -33.06
CA LEU A 631 64.86 -23.73 -34.22
C LEU A 631 65.25 -22.28 -33.84
N GLY A 632 65.49 -22.00 -32.56
CA GLY A 632 65.93 -20.68 -32.07
C GLY A 632 64.81 -19.65 -31.91
N LEU A 633 63.53 -20.04 -31.99
CA LEU A 633 62.41 -19.13 -31.71
C LEU A 633 62.26 -18.91 -30.19
N THR A 634 62.04 -17.66 -29.79
CA THR A 634 61.74 -17.30 -28.39
C THR A 634 60.33 -17.73 -28.00
N TYR A 635 60.08 -17.90 -26.69
CA TYR A 635 58.76 -18.29 -26.17
C TYR A 635 57.63 -17.43 -26.74
N ASN A 636 57.79 -16.09 -26.73
CA ASN A 636 56.77 -15.17 -27.23
C ASN A 636 56.53 -15.34 -28.73
N LYS A 637 57.59 -15.56 -29.52
CA LYS A 637 57.48 -15.72 -30.98
C LYS A 637 56.82 -17.06 -31.33
N THR A 638 57.15 -18.12 -30.58
CA THR A 638 56.49 -19.42 -30.69
C THR A 638 55.03 -19.36 -30.26
N MET A 639 54.73 -18.69 -29.14
CA MET A 639 53.37 -18.52 -28.64
C MET A 639 52.50 -17.79 -29.66
N GLN A 640 52.96 -16.63 -30.16
CA GLN A 640 52.19 -15.81 -31.09
C GLN A 640 51.99 -16.46 -32.47
N LYS A 641 53.03 -17.12 -33.02
CA LYS A 641 53.00 -17.58 -34.41
C LYS A 641 52.62 -19.05 -34.60
N ILE A 642 52.74 -19.87 -33.56
CA ILE A 642 52.60 -21.33 -33.68
C ILE A 642 51.51 -21.84 -32.74
N ILE A 643 51.61 -21.54 -31.44
CA ILE A 643 50.68 -22.09 -30.44
C ILE A 643 49.32 -21.39 -30.47
N LEU A 644 49.27 -20.07 -30.31
CA LEU A 644 48.00 -19.32 -30.24
C LEU A 644 47.10 -19.51 -31.46
N PRO A 645 47.58 -19.48 -32.71
CA PRO A 645 46.71 -19.72 -33.87
C PRO A 645 46.03 -21.09 -33.85
N GLN A 646 46.68 -22.11 -33.29
CA GLN A 646 46.10 -23.45 -33.12
C GLN A 646 45.18 -23.51 -31.91
N ALA A 647 45.62 -22.96 -30.78
CA ALA A 647 44.84 -22.88 -29.54
C ALA A 647 43.52 -22.14 -29.78
N ILE A 648 43.51 -21.02 -30.52
CA ILE A 648 42.29 -20.25 -30.81
C ILE A 648 41.24 -21.12 -31.51
N LYS A 649 41.64 -21.98 -32.45
CA LYS A 649 40.72 -22.91 -33.10
C LYS A 649 40.12 -23.92 -32.13
N ILE A 650 40.88 -24.33 -31.12
CA ILE A 650 40.43 -25.25 -30.07
C ILE A 650 39.47 -24.52 -29.09
N MET A 651 39.72 -23.24 -28.81
CA MET A 651 38.97 -22.45 -27.82
C MET A 651 37.62 -21.91 -28.33
N ILE A 652 37.49 -21.62 -29.63
CA ILE A 652 36.27 -21.02 -30.20
C ILE A 652 34.97 -21.75 -29.79
N PRO A 653 34.86 -23.09 -29.92
CA PRO A 653 33.68 -23.82 -29.44
C PRO A 653 33.33 -23.52 -27.98
N SER A 654 34.35 -23.53 -27.11
CA SER A 654 34.19 -23.29 -25.68
C SER A 654 33.80 -21.86 -25.36
N PHE A 655 34.31 -20.86 -26.10
CA PHE A 655 33.87 -19.48 -25.93
C PHE A 655 32.40 -19.30 -26.30
N VAL A 656 31.93 -19.92 -27.38
CA VAL A 656 30.51 -19.80 -27.73
C VAL A 656 29.63 -20.52 -26.70
N ASN A 657 30.06 -21.67 -26.19
CA ASN A 657 29.36 -22.33 -25.09
C ASN A 657 29.33 -21.45 -23.83
N GLN A 658 30.44 -20.80 -23.50
CA GLN A 658 30.51 -19.87 -22.37
C GLN A 658 29.59 -18.66 -22.57
N PHE A 659 29.47 -18.14 -23.78
CA PHE A 659 28.52 -17.05 -24.07
C PHE A 659 27.08 -17.47 -23.84
N VAL A 660 26.69 -18.69 -24.25
CA VAL A 660 25.35 -19.24 -24.00
C VAL A 660 25.09 -19.40 -22.49
N ILE A 661 26.10 -19.82 -21.72
CA ILE A 661 26.02 -19.89 -20.26
C ILE A 661 25.83 -18.49 -19.68
N SER A 662 26.68 -17.53 -20.04
CA SER A 662 26.57 -16.14 -19.55
C SER A 662 25.26 -15.45 -19.93
N LEU A 663 24.61 -15.84 -21.05
CA LEU A 663 23.28 -15.37 -21.39
C LEU A 663 22.21 -15.93 -20.45
N LYS A 664 22.35 -17.17 -19.98
CA LYS A 664 21.44 -17.72 -18.97
C LYS A 664 21.71 -17.10 -17.60
N ASP A 665 22.98 -16.88 -17.27
CA ASP A 665 23.37 -16.29 -15.99
C ASP A 665 22.85 -14.85 -15.80
N THR A 666 22.35 -14.18 -16.85
CA THR A 666 21.66 -12.88 -16.69
C THR A 666 20.45 -12.98 -15.78
N THR A 667 19.77 -14.14 -15.73
CA THR A 667 18.61 -14.34 -14.84
C THR A 667 18.99 -14.33 -13.37
N ILE A 668 20.27 -14.51 -13.03
CA ILE A 668 20.75 -14.39 -11.64
C ILE A 668 20.89 -12.92 -11.26
N ILE A 669 21.09 -12.03 -12.24
CA ILE A 669 21.28 -10.60 -12.00
C ILE A 669 19.95 -9.90 -11.68
N SER A 670 18.80 -10.49 -12.00
CA SER A 670 17.50 -9.93 -11.60
C SER A 670 17.34 -9.79 -10.09
N VAL A 671 18.10 -10.56 -9.30
CA VAL A 671 18.10 -10.47 -7.83
C VAL A 671 18.56 -9.12 -7.28
N ILE A 672 19.29 -8.32 -8.08
CA ILE A 672 19.70 -6.95 -7.72
C ILE A 672 18.85 -5.90 -8.47
N GLY A 673 17.63 -6.26 -8.86
CA GLY A 673 16.67 -5.35 -9.49
C GLY A 673 16.85 -5.11 -10.99
N VAL A 674 17.83 -5.73 -11.65
CA VAL A 674 18.02 -5.51 -13.10
C VAL A 674 16.87 -6.10 -13.91
N VAL A 675 16.15 -5.21 -14.61
CA VAL A 675 15.00 -5.59 -15.46
C VAL A 675 15.47 -6.21 -16.78
N GLU A 676 15.80 -7.50 -16.73
CA GLU A 676 16.03 -8.38 -17.87
C GLU A 676 14.81 -9.29 -18.13
N LEU A 677 14.90 -10.27 -19.05
CA LEU A 677 13.70 -10.96 -19.56
C LEU A 677 12.92 -11.75 -18.49
N LEU A 678 13.58 -12.38 -17.52
CA LEU A 678 12.91 -13.05 -16.40
C LEU A 678 12.23 -12.02 -15.49
N GLN A 679 12.91 -10.92 -15.15
CA GLN A 679 12.34 -9.86 -14.31
C GLN A 679 11.16 -9.17 -15.00
N THR A 680 11.26 -8.92 -16.31
CA THR A 680 10.12 -8.48 -17.14
C THR A 680 8.95 -9.44 -17.03
N GLY A 681 9.23 -10.75 -16.98
CA GLY A 681 8.23 -11.77 -16.71
C GLY A 681 7.53 -11.57 -15.39
N LYS A 682 8.29 -11.51 -14.30
CA LYS A 682 7.76 -11.29 -12.94
C LYS A 682 6.85 -10.07 -12.88
N ILE A 683 7.25 -8.97 -13.51
CA ILE A 683 6.43 -7.74 -13.57
C ILE A 683 5.11 -7.96 -14.31
N ILE A 684 5.12 -8.66 -15.46
CA ILE A 684 3.88 -9.00 -16.18
C ILE A 684 3.01 -9.92 -15.31
N VAL A 685 3.61 -10.87 -14.60
CA VAL A 685 2.86 -11.79 -13.72
C VAL A 685 2.18 -11.02 -12.60
N ALA A 686 2.86 -10.10 -11.90
CA ALA A 686 2.24 -9.35 -10.82
C ALA A 686 1.08 -8.45 -11.29
N ARG A 687 1.14 -7.93 -12.52
CA ARG A 687 0.01 -7.17 -13.08
C ARG A 687 -1.15 -8.07 -13.48
N THR A 688 -0.86 -9.20 -14.13
CA THR A 688 -1.90 -10.02 -14.80
C THR A 688 -2.40 -11.18 -13.95
N MET A 689 -1.68 -11.50 -12.88
CA MET A 689 -1.80 -12.73 -12.10
C MET A 689 -1.68 -14.02 -12.94
N GLN A 690 -1.12 -13.96 -14.16
CA GLN A 690 -1.02 -15.11 -15.08
C GLN A 690 0.38 -15.74 -15.08
N SER A 691 0.79 -16.36 -13.96
CA SER A 691 2.17 -16.88 -13.79
C SER A 691 2.54 -17.96 -14.83
N THR A 692 1.71 -19.00 -14.96
CA THR A 692 1.98 -20.19 -15.78
C THR A 692 2.20 -19.82 -17.26
N TYR A 693 1.34 -18.96 -17.83
CA TYR A 693 1.44 -18.58 -19.23
C TYR A 693 2.64 -17.67 -19.51
N VAL A 694 2.93 -16.71 -18.63
CA VAL A 694 4.06 -15.79 -18.79
C VAL A 694 5.38 -16.54 -18.72
N TYR A 695 5.55 -17.43 -17.74
CA TYR A 695 6.76 -18.24 -17.63
C TYR A 695 6.95 -19.20 -18.81
N LEU A 696 5.85 -19.76 -19.35
CA LEU A 696 5.92 -20.54 -20.59
C LEU A 696 6.40 -19.70 -21.78
N ILE A 697 5.91 -18.47 -21.92
CA ILE A 697 6.34 -17.54 -22.97
C ILE A 697 7.84 -17.27 -22.85
N ILE A 698 8.32 -16.95 -21.65
CA ILE A 698 9.74 -16.67 -21.37
C ILE A 698 10.62 -17.89 -21.67
N ALA A 699 10.20 -19.08 -21.24
CA ALA A 699 10.89 -20.33 -21.52
C ALA A 699 11.03 -20.57 -23.04
N ILE A 700 9.98 -20.32 -23.80
CA ILE A 700 10.00 -20.42 -25.28
C ILE A 700 10.94 -19.36 -25.87
N MET A 701 10.92 -18.12 -25.38
CA MET A 701 11.80 -17.04 -25.85
C MET A 701 13.28 -17.39 -25.62
N TYR A 702 13.66 -17.80 -24.41
CA TYR A 702 15.02 -18.28 -24.13
C TYR A 702 15.38 -19.47 -25.02
N LEU A 703 14.48 -20.45 -25.18
CA LEU A 703 14.72 -21.62 -26.02
C LEU A 703 15.01 -21.22 -27.48
N ILE A 704 14.25 -20.28 -28.05
CA ILE A 704 14.45 -19.78 -29.42
C ILE A 704 15.84 -19.14 -29.54
N VAL A 705 16.17 -18.22 -28.63
CA VAL A 705 17.43 -17.44 -28.65
C VAL A 705 18.63 -18.36 -28.46
N ILE A 706 18.60 -19.21 -27.43
CA ILE A 706 19.68 -20.16 -27.14
C ILE A 706 19.85 -21.16 -28.28
N THR A 707 18.75 -21.66 -28.86
CA THR A 707 18.82 -22.58 -30.00
C THR A 707 19.41 -21.90 -31.23
N ALA A 708 19.03 -20.64 -31.51
CA ALA A 708 19.57 -19.86 -32.61
C ALA A 708 21.08 -19.62 -32.43
N LEU A 709 21.52 -19.20 -31.24
CA LEU A 709 22.92 -19.01 -30.90
C LEU A 709 23.72 -20.31 -30.98
N THR A 710 23.18 -21.42 -30.47
CA THR A 710 23.83 -22.74 -30.53
C THR A 710 23.95 -23.24 -31.98
N LYS A 711 22.95 -22.98 -32.83
CA LYS A 711 23.03 -23.30 -34.27
C LYS A 711 24.09 -22.45 -34.97
N LEU A 712 24.14 -21.15 -34.67
CA LEU A 712 25.16 -20.23 -35.18
C LEU A 712 26.56 -20.68 -34.75
N ALA A 713 26.72 -21.09 -33.48
CA ALA A 713 27.94 -21.67 -32.92
C ALA A 713 28.43 -22.85 -33.77
N LYS A 714 27.57 -23.85 -34.01
CA LYS A 714 27.91 -25.03 -34.80
C LYS A 714 28.33 -24.70 -36.23
N VAL A 715 27.78 -23.64 -36.83
CA VAL A 715 28.20 -23.17 -38.16
C VAL A 715 29.59 -22.53 -38.10
N LEU A 716 29.87 -21.72 -37.08
CA LEU A 716 31.20 -21.13 -36.87
C LEU A 716 32.25 -22.21 -36.58
N GLU A 717 31.94 -23.19 -35.74
CA GLU A 717 32.82 -24.32 -35.45
C GLU A 717 33.22 -25.10 -36.72
N LYS A 718 32.26 -25.35 -37.62
CA LYS A 718 32.51 -26.03 -38.91
C LYS A 718 33.42 -25.25 -39.86
N LYS A 719 33.50 -23.92 -39.72
CA LYS A 719 34.38 -23.07 -40.54
C LYS A 719 35.80 -22.95 -39.96
N VAL A 720 35.96 -23.25 -38.67
CA VAL A 720 37.22 -23.10 -37.92
C VAL A 720 38.00 -24.43 -37.90
N LYS A 721 37.30 -25.56 -37.91
CA LYS A 721 37.85 -26.88 -38.28
C LYS A 721 38.25 -26.89 -39.75
#